data_AF-A0A6P8J9J7-F1
#
_entry.id   AF-A0A6P8J9J7-F1
#
_cell.length_a   1.000
_cell.length_b   1.000
_cell.length_c   1.000
_cell.angle_alpha   90.00
_cell.angle_beta   90.00
_cell.angle_gamma   90.00
#
_symmetry.space_group_name_H-M   'P 1'
#
loop_
_entity.id
_entity.type
_entity.pdbx_description
1 polymer ?
#
loop_
_entity_poly.entity_id
_entity_poly.type
_entity_poly.pdbx_seq_one_letter_code
_entity_poly.pdbx_strand_id
1 'polypeptide(L)'
;MTMRTKTTATDEKKEPSGIFFCNCLRKCVAYLLAPADPSNLGVFRIVFGILMMIDIPQERGMSSIFNNWQPDKCHFPMFNFLQPASVEWMHVIYVIMFLGAIGILLGLFYRLSCIMFMIPYWYIFLLDKAIWNNHSYLYGLVSIMLLLTDCHHYWSLDGLRNPKIRNAHVPKWNYAIFRFQIFLVYFFAGIKKLDRDWMTGYSMTGLSSKWVFDPFRSFLSDDAIDLFLVHISGLFYDLFVGFFLIFERTRVMGILFSLAFHGMNSQMFSIGMFSYTMMASLTLFCSYNWPKKILSRLPHWMGFATPLLDEAAPSDSCLYSPEANEEKLDNQTVEKKEKKNTGRKPNKTDQVTVSHKILLALFGCYVGIQCFLPYSHFITKGYNGWTEGLYGYSWDMMVHSWSTQHVRIKVVDGVTGNDVFIRPGAYIGGGRRRHSRWNSHPDMIKQYMTCLAEKIKEREELNITKPAIYLDVWRSLNRRFQQRFLDPNIDVVTAPWSPFAQTTWVLPLLSELSPWREKLEAIQREQLNTSVGNFTDIVFVADFPGLKLENFVSEELNTSITVLHGTVKIETNNENFTLGKNEEMKLPANDTHVVYTVSETPACWMYVYLNTTLMKNETLKQWITDPGTRPSARRKEEWQRKSMIEKCREFAYEKYMVFSVTFWNSYYAIGHLAFGLEYPEEDEDVEIQDGSVPQETEANSHISSSQEDSAASGSDGSVQSQNSDTNQDANQTEASILQKSRHEEKETLPNSKKEL
;
A
#
# COMPACT_ATOMS: atom_id res chain seq x y z
N MET A 1 37.18 -34.94 69.23
CA MET A 1 37.12 -33.58 69.80
C MET A 1 37.24 -32.59 68.65
N THR A 2 36.10 -31.97 68.27
CA THR A 2 35.96 -30.73 67.49
C THR A 2 36.76 -30.56 66.19
N MET A 3 36.21 -31.06 65.07
CA MET A 3 36.54 -30.54 63.73
C MET A 3 35.78 -29.22 63.49
N ARG A 4 36.53 -28.13 63.39
CA ARG A 4 36.07 -26.79 63.01
C ARG A 4 35.62 -26.77 61.55
N THR A 5 34.34 -26.51 61.32
CA THR A 5 33.79 -26.03 60.05
C THR A 5 34.30 -24.60 59.78
N LYS A 6 35.10 -24.42 58.73
CA LYS A 6 35.39 -23.10 58.14
C LYS A 6 34.32 -22.78 57.11
N THR A 7 33.40 -21.90 57.46
CA THR A 7 32.53 -21.19 56.52
C THR A 7 33.38 -20.11 55.83
N THR A 8 33.67 -20.30 54.55
CA THR A 8 34.16 -19.22 53.67
C THR A 8 32.96 -18.47 53.12
N ALA A 9 32.67 -17.31 53.69
CA ALA A 9 31.78 -16.32 53.09
C ALA A 9 32.48 -15.75 51.84
N THR A 10 31.93 -16.04 50.67
CA THR A 10 32.26 -15.33 49.44
C THR A 10 31.49 -14.01 49.44
N ASP A 11 32.21 -12.91 49.68
CA ASP A 11 31.72 -11.55 49.44
C ASP A 11 31.51 -11.37 47.92
N GLU A 12 30.30 -11.67 47.44
CA GLU A 12 29.81 -11.13 46.18
C GLU A 12 29.61 -9.62 46.34
N LYS A 13 30.60 -8.83 45.92
CA LYS A 13 30.40 -7.40 45.68
C LYS A 13 29.33 -7.22 44.61
N LYS A 14 28.08 -7.00 45.02
CA LYS A 14 27.03 -6.44 44.17
C LYS A 14 27.48 -5.06 43.68
N GLU A 15 27.89 -4.96 42.42
CA GLU A 15 28.03 -3.66 41.77
C GLU A 15 26.68 -2.93 41.83
N PRO A 16 26.64 -1.64 42.22
CA PRO A 16 25.38 -0.89 42.25
C PRO A 16 24.79 -0.80 40.84
N SER A 17 23.49 -1.06 40.72
CA SER A 17 22.75 -1.19 39.45
C SER A 17 22.97 -0.03 38.46
N GLY A 18 23.25 1.19 38.95
CA GLY A 18 23.59 2.35 38.12
C GLY A 18 24.95 2.28 37.42
N ILE A 19 25.95 1.60 37.99
CA ILE A 19 27.28 1.42 37.38
C ILE A 19 27.20 0.36 36.27
N PHE A 20 26.43 -0.70 36.48
CA PHE A 20 26.21 -1.75 35.49
C PHE A 20 25.54 -1.22 34.21
N PHE A 21 24.48 -0.41 34.34
CA PHE A 21 23.79 0.20 33.20
C PHE A 21 24.69 1.14 32.40
N CYS A 22 25.48 1.99 33.08
CA CYS A 22 26.47 2.86 32.44
C CYS A 22 27.55 2.07 31.68
N ASN A 23 28.01 0.95 32.23
CA ASN A 23 29.00 0.08 31.59
C ASN A 23 28.43 -0.64 30.35
N CYS A 24 27.18 -1.10 30.40
CA CYS A 24 26.50 -1.71 29.26
C CYS A 24 26.30 -0.70 28.11
N LEU A 25 25.83 0.50 28.43
CA LEU A 25 25.64 1.57 27.45
C LEU A 25 26.96 1.92 26.76
N ARG A 26 28.06 2.06 27.52
CA ARG A 26 29.38 2.34 26.98
C ARG A 26 29.86 1.25 26.01
N LYS A 27 29.64 -0.03 26.33
CA LYS A 27 29.96 -1.16 25.44
C LYS A 27 29.12 -1.14 24.17
N CYS A 28 27.81 -0.85 24.27
CA CYS A 28 26.93 -0.72 23.10
C CYS A 28 27.38 0.43 22.18
N VAL A 29 27.72 1.58 22.75
CA VAL A 29 28.24 2.73 21.99
C VAL A 29 29.55 2.38 21.27
N ALA A 30 30.50 1.75 21.97
CA ALA A 30 31.75 1.30 21.37
C ALA A 30 31.51 0.29 20.23
N TYR A 31 30.58 -0.64 20.40
CA TYR A 31 30.21 -1.60 19.36
C TYR A 31 29.59 -0.92 18.13
N LEU A 32 28.66 0.01 18.32
CA LEU A 32 28.01 0.73 17.22
C LEU A 32 28.97 1.64 16.44
N LEU A 33 30.03 2.13 17.08
CA LEU A 33 31.07 2.95 16.47
C LEU A 33 32.24 2.14 15.92
N ALA A 34 32.30 0.83 16.18
CA ALA A 34 33.36 -0.03 15.65
C ALA A 34 33.34 -0.04 14.11
N PRO A 35 34.50 -0.20 13.46
CA PRO A 35 34.60 -0.20 12.01
C PRO A 35 33.92 -1.42 11.39
N ALA A 36 33.32 -1.21 10.22
CA ALA A 36 32.79 -2.24 9.33
C ALA A 36 33.18 -1.92 7.88
N ASP A 37 33.30 -2.97 7.06
CA ASP A 37 33.57 -2.82 5.63
C ASP A 37 32.40 -2.11 4.93
N PRO A 38 32.63 -1.12 4.04
CA PRO A 38 31.58 -0.33 3.43
C PRO A 38 30.89 -1.02 2.23
N SER A 39 31.43 -2.14 1.74
CA SER A 39 31.05 -2.66 0.43
C SER A 39 29.60 -3.11 0.33
N ASN A 40 29.07 -3.74 1.37
CA ASN A 40 27.66 -4.17 1.39
C ASN A 40 26.68 -2.98 1.36
N LEU A 41 26.94 -1.90 2.11
CA LEU A 41 26.13 -0.66 1.98
C LEU A 41 26.21 -0.04 0.59
N GLY A 42 27.39 -0.09 -0.04
CA GLY A 42 27.56 0.38 -1.42
C GLY A 42 26.66 -0.39 -2.39
N VAL A 43 26.59 -1.73 -2.27
CA VAL A 43 25.68 -2.55 -3.08
C VAL A 43 24.21 -2.24 -2.77
N PHE A 44 23.83 -2.14 -1.51
CA PHE A 44 22.45 -1.79 -1.13
C PHE A 44 22.03 -0.44 -1.73
N ARG A 45 22.89 0.57 -1.65
CA ARG A 45 22.66 1.90 -2.25
C ARG A 45 22.40 1.81 -3.76
N ILE A 46 23.23 1.06 -4.49
CA ILE A 46 23.11 0.86 -5.94
C ILE A 46 21.76 0.18 -6.26
N VAL A 47 21.46 -0.95 -5.61
CA VAL A 47 20.23 -1.70 -5.88
C VAL A 47 19.00 -0.87 -5.52
N PHE A 48 19.01 -0.17 -4.38
CA PHE A 48 17.91 0.72 -4.00
C PHE A 48 17.70 1.84 -5.03
N GLY A 49 18.76 2.49 -5.50
CA GLY A 49 18.68 3.51 -6.55
C GLY A 49 18.05 2.99 -7.84
N ILE A 50 18.44 1.79 -8.30
CA ILE A 50 17.84 1.13 -9.47
C ILE A 50 16.34 0.88 -9.25
N LEU A 51 15.97 0.32 -8.09
CA LEU A 51 14.57 0.01 -7.79
C LEU A 51 13.73 1.29 -7.74
N MET A 52 14.25 2.39 -7.18
CA MET A 52 13.54 3.67 -7.14
C MET A 52 13.41 4.33 -8.52
N MET A 53 14.39 4.14 -9.43
CA MET A 53 14.24 4.57 -10.82
C MET A 53 13.09 3.85 -11.54
N ILE A 54 12.74 2.64 -11.13
CA ILE A 54 11.58 1.90 -11.67
C ILE A 54 10.29 2.28 -10.92
N ASP A 55 10.35 2.42 -9.59
CA ASP A 55 9.20 2.74 -8.73
C ASP A 55 8.61 4.12 -9.06
N ILE A 56 9.46 5.12 -9.30
CA ILE A 56 9.01 6.51 -9.52
C ILE A 56 8.08 6.63 -10.74
N PRO A 57 8.46 6.17 -11.95
CA PRO A 57 7.57 6.23 -13.10
C PRO A 57 6.31 5.39 -12.95
N GLN A 58 6.44 4.18 -12.42
CA GLN A 58 5.39 3.17 -12.48
C GLN A 58 4.42 3.23 -11.30
N GLU A 59 4.92 3.22 -10.06
CA GLU A 59 4.08 3.10 -8.86
C GLU A 59 3.82 4.44 -8.19
N ARG A 60 4.73 5.41 -8.32
CA ARG A 60 4.53 6.79 -7.82
C ARG A 60 3.85 7.70 -8.82
N GLY A 61 3.57 7.20 -10.02
CA GLY A 61 2.69 7.86 -10.98
C GLY A 61 3.31 9.04 -11.72
N MET A 62 4.64 9.05 -11.90
CA MET A 62 5.28 10.05 -12.78
C MET A 62 4.76 9.96 -14.22
N SER A 63 4.37 8.77 -14.68
CA SER A 63 3.76 8.59 -16.01
C SER A 63 2.34 9.14 -16.11
N SER A 64 1.69 9.46 -14.98
CA SER A 64 0.26 9.81 -14.93
C SER A 64 0.02 11.09 -14.11
N ILE A 65 0.99 12.02 -14.11
CA ILE A 65 0.94 13.26 -13.32
C ILE A 65 -0.30 14.08 -13.62
N PHE A 66 -0.64 14.26 -14.91
CA PHE A 66 -1.82 15.03 -15.33
C PHE A 66 -3.10 14.48 -14.68
N ASN A 67 -3.38 13.19 -14.84
CA ASN A 67 -4.57 12.55 -14.25
C ASN A 67 -4.59 12.57 -12.72
N ASN A 68 -3.40 12.55 -12.10
CA ASN A 68 -3.27 12.46 -10.65
C ASN A 68 -3.40 13.82 -9.95
N TRP A 69 -3.02 14.92 -10.60
CA TRP A 69 -2.83 16.24 -9.98
C TRP A 69 -3.59 17.38 -10.69
N GLN A 70 -4.63 17.05 -11.45
CA GLN A 70 -5.55 18.03 -12.03
C GLN A 70 -6.18 18.94 -10.93
N PRO A 71 -6.37 20.24 -11.22
CA PRO A 71 -6.86 21.22 -10.24
C PRO A 71 -8.36 21.09 -9.92
N ASP A 72 -9.15 20.43 -10.76
CA ASP A 72 -10.58 20.20 -10.55
C ASP A 72 -10.88 18.96 -9.67
N LYS A 73 -9.85 18.21 -9.27
CA LYS A 73 -9.99 16.96 -8.51
C LYS A 73 -9.87 17.17 -7.00
N CYS A 74 -10.60 16.34 -6.26
CA CYS A 74 -10.47 16.20 -4.82
C CYS A 74 -9.25 15.37 -4.45
N HIS A 75 -8.40 15.91 -3.58
CA HIS A 75 -7.18 15.29 -3.06
C HIS A 75 -7.31 14.97 -1.58
N PHE A 76 -6.45 14.08 -1.08
CA PHE A 76 -6.50 13.57 0.30
C PHE A 76 -5.22 13.88 1.08
N PRO A 77 -4.86 15.16 1.29
CA PRO A 77 -3.60 15.48 1.95
C PRO A 77 -3.60 15.06 3.41
N MET A 78 -2.43 14.68 3.93
CA MET A 78 -2.28 14.36 5.35
C MET A 78 -2.57 15.57 6.23
N PHE A 79 -2.14 16.74 5.78
CA PHE A 79 -2.39 18.02 6.43
C PHE A 79 -3.15 18.93 5.47
N ASN A 80 -4.30 19.47 5.89
CA ASN A 80 -5.20 20.24 5.01
C ASN A 80 -4.55 21.50 4.38
N PHE A 81 -3.46 22.02 4.97
CA PHE A 81 -2.72 23.15 4.41
C PHE A 81 -1.81 22.76 3.22
N LEU A 82 -1.53 21.47 3.03
CA LEU A 82 -0.76 20.99 1.89
C LEU A 82 -1.65 20.94 0.67
N GLN A 83 -1.21 21.61 -0.38
CA GLN A 83 -1.87 21.64 -1.68
C GLN A 83 -0.86 21.21 -2.75
N PRO A 84 -1.32 20.49 -3.79
CA PRO A 84 -0.46 20.15 -4.92
C PRO A 84 -0.01 21.42 -5.63
N ALA A 85 1.21 21.40 -6.16
CA ALA A 85 1.65 22.42 -7.11
C ALA A 85 0.86 22.30 -8.42
N SER A 86 0.99 23.28 -9.32
CA SER A 86 0.41 23.15 -10.66
C SER A 86 0.97 21.89 -11.35
N VAL A 87 0.22 21.36 -12.32
CA VAL A 87 0.57 20.11 -13.01
C VAL A 87 1.99 20.16 -13.59
N GLU A 88 2.40 21.30 -14.13
CA GLU A 88 3.74 21.52 -14.68
C GLU A 88 4.82 21.48 -13.60
N TRP A 89 4.58 22.14 -12.46
CA TRP A 89 5.50 22.09 -11.32
C TRP A 89 5.58 20.71 -10.69
N MET A 90 4.50 19.93 -10.72
CA MET A 90 4.55 18.53 -10.31
C MET A 90 5.54 17.75 -11.18
N HIS A 91 5.57 17.94 -12.51
CA HIS A 91 6.59 17.31 -13.37
C HIS A 91 8.02 17.67 -12.92
N VAL A 92 8.29 18.94 -12.60
CA VAL A 92 9.60 19.37 -12.08
C VAL A 92 9.95 18.62 -10.77
N ILE A 93 9.00 18.52 -9.84
CA ILE A 93 9.19 17.83 -8.56
C ILE A 93 9.54 16.35 -8.76
N TYR A 94 8.81 15.67 -9.66
CA TYR A 94 9.11 14.26 -9.98
C TYR A 94 10.47 14.11 -10.68
N VAL A 95 10.84 15.00 -11.61
CA VAL A 95 12.15 14.97 -12.27
C VAL A 95 13.28 15.14 -11.25
N ILE A 96 13.15 16.08 -10.30
CA ILE A 96 14.13 16.26 -9.20
C ILE A 96 14.25 14.98 -8.39
N MET A 97 13.12 14.35 -8.04
CA MET A 97 13.10 13.07 -7.32
C MET A 97 13.83 11.97 -8.09
N PHE A 98 13.56 11.86 -9.40
CA PHE A 98 14.15 10.86 -10.29
C PHE A 98 15.66 11.05 -10.45
N LEU A 99 16.12 12.29 -10.65
CA LEU A 99 17.54 12.64 -10.67
C LEU A 99 18.21 12.35 -9.31
N GLY A 100 17.49 12.58 -8.20
CA GLY A 100 17.92 12.16 -6.87
C GLY A 100 18.18 10.65 -6.79
N ALA A 101 17.28 9.81 -7.32
CA ALA A 101 17.45 8.36 -7.37
C ALA A 101 18.68 7.94 -8.20
N ILE A 102 18.90 8.57 -9.36
CA ILE A 102 20.12 8.36 -10.18
C ILE A 102 21.37 8.76 -9.40
N GLY A 103 21.36 9.91 -8.73
CA GLY A 103 22.48 10.37 -7.92
C GLY A 103 22.79 9.44 -6.75
N ILE A 104 21.76 8.87 -6.10
CA ILE A 104 21.91 7.82 -5.08
C ILE A 104 22.56 6.57 -5.69
N LEU A 105 22.08 6.09 -6.84
CA LEU A 105 22.64 4.95 -7.57
C LEU A 105 24.13 5.13 -7.91
N LEU A 106 24.52 6.31 -8.38
CA LEU A 106 25.91 6.60 -8.74
C LEU A 106 26.78 6.97 -7.53
N GLY A 107 26.16 7.40 -6.43
CA GLY A 107 26.86 7.96 -5.28
C GLY A 107 27.59 9.24 -5.66
N LEU A 108 26.91 10.10 -6.43
CA LEU A 108 27.41 11.37 -6.94
C LEU A 108 26.74 12.52 -6.20
N PHE A 109 27.50 13.39 -5.54
CA PHE A 109 26.96 14.39 -4.62
C PHE A 109 25.96 13.75 -3.64
N TYR A 110 26.34 12.60 -3.08
CA TYR A 110 25.42 11.63 -2.48
C TYR A 110 24.43 12.24 -1.48
N ARG A 111 24.90 13.12 -0.58
CA ARG A 111 24.04 13.79 0.41
C ARG A 111 23.00 14.70 -0.26
N LEU A 112 23.40 15.45 -1.28
CA LEU A 112 22.49 16.28 -2.07
C LEU A 112 21.48 15.42 -2.84
N SER A 113 21.92 14.33 -3.47
CA SER A 113 21.03 13.41 -4.18
C SER A 113 20.01 12.76 -3.24
N CYS A 114 20.41 12.41 -2.02
CA CYS A 114 19.49 11.94 -0.99
C CYS A 114 18.43 13.00 -0.65
N ILE A 115 18.81 14.29 -0.54
CA ILE A 115 17.88 15.39 -0.30
C ILE A 115 16.92 15.59 -1.50
N MET A 116 17.47 15.58 -2.73
CA MET A 116 16.69 15.69 -3.97
C MET A 116 15.69 14.56 -4.15
N PHE A 117 15.98 13.36 -3.65
CA PHE A 117 15.01 12.27 -3.62
C PHE A 117 14.03 12.44 -2.45
N MET A 118 14.53 12.61 -1.23
CA MET A 118 13.76 12.57 0.01
C MET A 118 12.71 13.68 0.11
N ILE A 119 13.05 14.93 -0.22
CA ILE A 119 12.10 16.06 -0.04
C ILE A 119 10.89 15.92 -0.98
N PRO A 120 11.06 15.78 -2.31
CA PRO A 120 9.95 15.49 -3.22
C PRO A 120 9.17 14.25 -2.83
N TYR A 121 9.85 13.17 -2.44
CA TYR A 121 9.20 11.92 -2.04
C TYR A 121 8.22 12.14 -0.88
N TRP A 122 8.68 12.80 0.19
CA TRP A 122 7.83 13.09 1.34
C TRP A 122 6.75 14.12 1.03
N TYR A 123 7.00 15.09 0.15
CA TYR A 123 5.97 16.01 -0.32
C TYR A 123 4.84 15.27 -1.05
N ILE A 124 5.18 14.48 -2.08
CA ILE A 124 4.21 13.67 -2.84
C ILE A 124 3.47 12.68 -1.94
N PHE A 125 4.20 12.02 -1.03
CA PHE A 125 3.60 11.18 -0.01
C PHE A 125 2.58 11.99 0.79
N LEU A 126 2.96 13.10 1.43
CA LEU A 126 2.06 13.88 2.28
C LEU A 126 0.86 14.52 1.56
N LEU A 127 0.91 14.68 0.24
CA LEU A 127 -0.19 15.23 -0.57
C LEU A 127 -1.40 14.31 -0.76
N ASP A 128 -1.23 12.99 -0.69
CA ASP A 128 -2.34 12.07 -0.99
C ASP A 128 -2.27 10.74 -0.23
N LYS A 129 -3.04 10.63 0.85
CA LYS A 129 -3.17 9.43 1.69
C LYS A 129 -3.81 8.24 0.96
N ALA A 130 -4.63 8.48 -0.05
CA ALA A 130 -5.39 7.41 -0.69
C ALA A 130 -4.48 6.43 -1.45
N ILE A 131 -3.28 6.88 -1.86
CA ILE A 131 -2.27 6.02 -2.52
C ILE A 131 -1.25 5.40 -1.55
N TRP A 132 -1.31 5.71 -0.26
CA TRP A 132 -0.33 5.23 0.73
C TRP A 132 -0.38 3.73 0.95
N ASN A 133 0.73 3.17 1.41
CA ASN A 133 0.78 1.83 1.97
C ASN A 133 2.04 1.73 2.85
N ASN A 134 2.16 0.64 3.62
CA ASN A 134 3.29 0.45 4.53
C ASN A 134 4.66 0.50 3.83
N HIS A 135 4.80 0.01 2.59
CA HIS A 135 6.08 0.05 1.89
C HIS A 135 6.45 1.45 1.39
N SER A 136 5.45 2.27 1.05
CA SER A 136 5.65 3.68 0.70
C SER A 136 6.23 4.44 1.90
N TYR A 137 5.71 4.17 3.10
CA TYR A 137 6.28 4.71 4.34
C TYR A 137 7.72 4.18 4.56
N LEU A 138 7.96 2.88 4.37
CA LEU A 138 9.29 2.29 4.49
C LEU A 138 10.32 2.95 3.56
N TYR A 139 10.00 3.21 2.29
CA TYR A 139 10.94 3.85 1.36
C TYR A 139 11.25 5.29 1.77
N GLY A 140 10.26 6.02 2.29
CA GLY A 140 10.46 7.33 2.90
C GLY A 140 11.44 7.27 4.07
N LEU A 141 11.31 6.27 4.96
CA LEU A 141 12.25 6.05 6.06
C LEU A 141 13.65 5.67 5.57
N VAL A 142 13.75 4.78 4.58
CA VAL A 142 15.03 4.39 3.96
C VAL A 142 15.72 5.60 3.34
N SER A 143 14.98 6.53 2.73
CA SER A 143 15.57 7.76 2.18
C SER A 143 16.21 8.65 3.26
N ILE A 144 15.58 8.77 4.43
CA ILE A 144 16.13 9.47 5.59
C ILE A 144 17.38 8.74 6.09
N MET A 145 17.35 7.40 6.17
CA MET A 145 18.51 6.61 6.60
C MET A 145 19.67 6.74 5.62
N LEU A 146 19.42 6.72 4.31
CA LEU A 146 20.45 6.94 3.30
C LEU A 146 21.07 8.33 3.47
N LEU A 147 20.26 9.36 3.70
CA LEU A 147 20.74 10.72 3.98
C LEU A 147 21.63 10.79 5.24
N LEU A 148 21.44 9.92 6.23
CA LEU A 148 22.24 9.91 7.45
C LEU A 148 23.49 9.01 7.36
N THR A 149 23.44 7.94 6.56
CA THR A 149 24.48 6.90 6.52
C THR A 149 25.55 7.13 5.44
N ASP A 150 26.73 6.55 5.62
CA ASP A 150 27.90 6.72 4.75
C ASP A 150 27.93 5.69 3.59
N CYS A 151 26.78 5.40 2.96
CA CYS A 151 26.69 4.39 1.88
C CYS A 151 27.46 4.77 0.60
N HIS A 152 27.96 5.99 0.51
CA HIS A 152 28.82 6.48 -0.56
C HIS A 152 30.32 6.18 -0.34
N HIS A 153 30.72 5.53 0.75
CA HIS A 153 32.12 5.17 0.98
C HIS A 153 32.61 3.99 0.10
N TYR A 154 31.71 3.34 -0.65
CA TYR A 154 32.08 2.27 -1.57
C TYR A 154 31.35 2.37 -2.92
N TRP A 155 32.10 2.06 -3.98
CA TRP A 155 31.65 2.00 -5.38
C TRP A 155 30.83 3.24 -5.81
N SER A 156 31.35 4.43 -5.50
CA SER A 156 30.68 5.71 -5.72
C SER A 156 31.55 6.68 -6.52
N LEU A 157 30.90 7.61 -7.24
CA LEU A 157 31.60 8.70 -7.91
C LEU A 157 32.21 9.70 -6.93
N ASP A 158 31.60 9.91 -5.76
CA ASP A 158 32.16 10.75 -4.70
C ASP A 158 33.48 10.19 -4.16
N GLY A 159 33.60 8.86 -4.04
CA GLY A 159 34.86 8.19 -3.69
C GLY A 159 35.94 8.38 -4.74
N LEU A 160 35.59 8.42 -6.03
CA LEU A 160 36.56 8.72 -7.08
C LEU A 160 37.08 10.17 -6.99
N ARG A 161 36.23 11.10 -6.54
CA ARG A 161 36.57 12.52 -6.37
C ARG A 161 37.31 12.82 -5.08
N ASN A 162 37.03 12.08 -4.01
CA ASN A 162 37.63 12.26 -2.69
C ASN A 162 38.24 10.95 -2.17
N PRO A 163 39.58 10.80 -2.26
CA PRO A 163 40.28 9.61 -1.81
C PRO A 163 40.06 9.23 -0.34
N LYS A 164 39.71 10.19 0.54
CA LYS A 164 39.51 9.92 1.97
C LYS A 164 38.31 9.03 2.27
N ILE A 165 37.29 9.08 1.42
CA ILE A 165 36.06 8.27 1.58
C ILE A 165 36.07 7.06 0.65
N ARG A 166 37.04 6.96 -0.26
CA ARG A 166 37.12 5.88 -1.25
C ARG A 166 37.48 4.57 -0.57
N ASN A 167 36.52 3.65 -0.49
CA ASN A 167 36.69 2.38 0.21
C ASN A 167 37.14 2.58 1.67
N ALA A 168 36.50 3.50 2.39
CA ALA A 168 36.80 3.78 3.80
C ALA A 168 35.81 3.07 4.74
N HIS A 169 36.28 2.64 5.92
CA HIS A 169 35.44 2.02 6.94
C HIS A 169 34.22 2.89 7.31
N VAL A 170 33.13 2.23 7.66
CA VAL A 170 31.91 2.87 8.17
C VAL A 170 31.58 2.33 9.56
N PRO A 171 31.05 3.16 10.47
CA PRO A 171 30.62 2.68 11.77
C PRO A 171 29.46 1.67 11.66
N LYS A 172 29.46 0.63 12.50
CA LYS A 172 28.42 -0.42 12.50
C LYS A 172 26.99 0.09 12.64
N TRP A 173 26.74 1.25 13.26
CA TRP A 173 25.40 1.82 13.35
C TRP A 173 24.75 2.06 11.98
N ASN A 174 25.56 2.31 10.93
CA ASN A 174 25.08 2.45 9.55
C ASN A 174 24.34 1.20 9.05
N TYR A 175 24.82 0.01 9.44
CA TYR A 175 24.11 -1.24 9.17
C TYR A 175 22.98 -1.48 10.17
N ALA A 176 23.19 -1.12 11.43
CA ALA A 176 22.23 -1.38 12.50
C ALA A 176 20.88 -0.69 12.24
N ILE A 177 20.88 0.54 11.72
CA ILE A 177 19.63 1.28 11.45
C ILE A 177 18.77 0.62 10.37
N PHE A 178 19.37 0.18 9.25
CA PHE A 178 18.61 -0.53 8.21
C PHE A 178 18.17 -1.91 8.70
N ARG A 179 19.05 -2.67 9.34
CA ARG A 179 18.70 -4.01 9.88
C ARG A 179 17.59 -3.92 10.90
N PHE A 180 17.62 -2.92 11.77
CA PHE A 180 16.57 -2.64 12.75
C PHE A 180 15.24 -2.34 12.06
N GLN A 181 15.22 -1.44 11.07
CA GLN A 181 13.98 -1.11 10.39
C GLN A 181 13.37 -2.31 9.66
N ILE A 182 14.19 -3.06 8.91
CA ILE A 182 13.72 -4.24 8.19
C ILE A 182 13.23 -5.32 9.16
N PHE A 183 13.93 -5.54 10.28
CA PHE A 183 13.47 -6.42 11.35
C PHE A 183 12.10 -5.98 11.89
N LEU A 184 11.95 -4.69 12.19
CA LEU A 184 10.78 -4.12 12.83
C LEU A 184 9.52 -4.25 11.96
N VAL A 185 9.65 -4.09 10.64
CA VAL A 185 8.55 -4.29 9.68
C VAL A 185 7.99 -5.70 9.77
N TYR A 186 8.84 -6.73 9.76
CA TYR A 186 8.38 -8.12 9.89
C TYR A 186 7.82 -8.38 11.28
N PHE A 187 8.55 -7.98 12.32
CA PHE A 187 8.16 -8.30 13.68
C PHE A 187 6.79 -7.71 14.06
N PHE A 188 6.52 -6.45 13.71
CA PHE A 188 5.20 -5.87 13.95
C PHE A 188 4.12 -6.45 13.04
N ALA A 189 4.42 -6.76 11.78
CA ALA A 189 3.46 -7.47 10.94
C ALA A 189 3.08 -8.85 11.53
N GLY A 190 4.04 -9.54 12.15
CA GLY A 190 3.81 -10.80 12.86
C GLY A 190 2.97 -10.62 14.12
N ILE A 191 3.25 -9.59 14.93
CA ILE A 191 2.44 -9.25 16.11
C ILE A 191 0.99 -8.98 15.70
N LYS A 192 0.78 -8.23 14.62
CA LYS A 192 -0.57 -7.89 14.14
C LYS A 192 -1.34 -9.09 13.60
N LYS A 193 -0.63 -10.10 13.10
CA LYS A 193 -1.19 -11.40 12.66
C LYS A 193 -1.53 -12.37 13.81
N LEU A 194 -1.27 -11.99 15.06
CA LEU A 194 -1.77 -12.74 16.23
C LEU A 194 -3.25 -12.47 16.50
N ASP A 195 -3.92 -11.65 15.69
CA ASP A 195 -5.34 -11.43 15.79
C ASP A 195 -6.13 -12.70 15.44
N ARG A 196 -7.36 -12.77 15.96
CA ARG A 196 -8.21 -13.95 15.79
C ARG A 196 -8.59 -14.20 14.33
N ASP A 197 -8.84 -13.15 13.55
CA ASP A 197 -9.26 -13.31 12.15
C ASP A 197 -8.13 -13.91 11.31
N TRP A 198 -6.88 -13.52 11.55
CA TRP A 198 -5.73 -14.12 10.88
C TRP A 198 -5.51 -15.57 11.31
N MET A 199 -5.48 -15.84 12.62
CA MET A 199 -5.22 -17.19 13.14
C MET A 199 -6.27 -18.23 12.72
N THR A 200 -7.51 -17.82 12.44
CA THR A 200 -8.58 -18.70 11.96
C THR A 200 -8.75 -18.68 10.44
N GLY A 201 -7.92 -17.93 9.71
CA GLY A 201 -7.93 -17.94 8.24
C GLY A 201 -8.94 -17.02 7.56
N TYR A 202 -9.57 -16.08 8.28
CA TYR A 202 -10.60 -15.19 7.72
C TYR A 202 -10.07 -13.89 7.11
N SER A 203 -8.82 -13.52 7.38
CA SER A 203 -8.20 -12.33 6.82
C SER A 203 -8.00 -12.45 5.31
N MET A 204 -7.57 -13.63 4.84
CA MET A 204 -7.16 -13.87 3.46
C MET A 204 -7.46 -15.30 2.96
N THR A 205 -8.70 -15.58 2.62
CA THR A 205 -9.16 -16.87 2.05
C THR A 205 -8.91 -16.97 0.54
N GLY A 206 -9.18 -18.08 -0.16
CA GLY A 206 -9.21 -18.22 -1.63
C GLY A 206 -7.88 -18.06 -2.40
N LEU A 207 -6.78 -17.73 -1.71
CA LEU A 207 -5.44 -17.63 -2.30
C LEU A 207 -4.91 -18.99 -2.73
N SER A 208 -5.38 -20.04 -2.06
CA SER A 208 -5.17 -21.44 -2.38
C SER A 208 -5.41 -21.77 -3.85
N SER A 209 -6.29 -21.05 -4.57
CA SER A 209 -6.57 -21.18 -6.02
C SER A 209 -5.44 -20.71 -6.95
N LYS A 210 -4.45 -19.97 -6.44
CA LYS A 210 -3.32 -19.48 -7.26
C LYS A 210 -2.35 -20.61 -7.60
N TRP A 211 -1.81 -20.58 -8.82
CA TRP A 211 -0.91 -21.61 -9.35
C TRP A 211 0.31 -21.92 -8.46
N VAL A 212 0.77 -20.95 -7.68
CA VAL A 212 1.92 -21.12 -6.78
C VAL A 212 1.68 -22.20 -5.71
N PHE A 213 0.40 -22.50 -5.44
CA PHE A 213 -0.01 -23.53 -4.50
C PHE A 213 -0.41 -24.87 -5.15
N ASP A 214 -0.41 -24.98 -6.48
CA ASP A 214 -0.75 -26.23 -7.19
C ASP A 214 0.01 -27.47 -6.67
N PRO A 215 1.32 -27.39 -6.32
CA PRO A 215 2.03 -28.54 -5.74
C PRO A 215 1.42 -29.05 -4.43
N PHE A 216 0.80 -28.18 -3.64
CA PHE A 216 0.21 -28.52 -2.34
C PHE A 216 -1.21 -29.06 -2.46
N ARG A 217 -1.96 -28.69 -3.52
CA ARG A 217 -3.32 -29.22 -3.77
C ARG A 217 -3.38 -30.72 -4.05
N SER A 218 -2.24 -31.34 -4.35
CA SER A 218 -2.15 -32.80 -4.49
C SER A 218 -2.38 -33.55 -3.16
N PHE A 219 -2.24 -32.88 -2.01
CA PHE A 219 -2.34 -33.51 -0.69
C PHE A 219 -3.00 -32.65 0.41
N LEU A 220 -3.30 -31.38 0.14
CA LEU A 220 -4.06 -30.50 1.03
C LEU A 220 -5.32 -29.98 0.33
N SER A 221 -6.41 -29.79 1.08
CA SER A 221 -7.57 -29.05 0.58
C SER A 221 -7.26 -27.55 0.50
N ASP A 222 -8.03 -26.82 -0.30
CA ASP A 222 -7.89 -25.37 -0.46
C ASP A 222 -8.01 -24.62 0.87
N ASP A 223 -8.98 -25.00 1.71
CA ASP A 223 -9.14 -24.44 3.06
C ASP A 223 -7.92 -24.69 3.95
N ALA A 224 -7.30 -25.87 3.84
CA ALA A 224 -6.10 -26.21 4.60
C ALA A 224 -4.88 -25.44 4.09
N ILE A 225 -4.77 -25.20 2.78
CA ILE A 225 -3.72 -24.36 2.20
C ILE A 225 -3.87 -22.92 2.68
N ASP A 226 -5.07 -22.36 2.60
CA ASP A 226 -5.33 -20.99 3.06
C ASP A 226 -5.02 -20.86 4.56
N LEU A 227 -5.48 -21.78 5.40
CA LEU A 227 -5.20 -21.69 6.83
C LEU A 227 -3.71 -21.93 7.14
N PHE A 228 -3.16 -23.09 6.78
CA PHE A 228 -1.83 -23.48 7.27
C PHE A 228 -0.69 -22.86 6.48
N LEU A 229 -0.78 -22.82 5.15
CA LEU A 229 0.30 -22.29 4.31
C LEU A 229 0.22 -20.78 4.16
N VAL A 230 -0.95 -20.18 4.00
CA VAL A 230 -1.03 -18.71 3.89
C VAL A 230 -0.98 -18.07 5.27
N HIS A 231 -1.92 -18.38 6.15
CA HIS A 231 -2.04 -17.65 7.42
C HIS A 231 -1.00 -18.09 8.46
N ILE A 232 -0.98 -19.36 8.86
CA ILE A 232 -0.11 -19.81 9.95
C ILE A 232 1.37 -19.70 9.56
N SER A 233 1.73 -20.10 8.34
CA SER A 233 3.12 -19.94 7.88
C SER A 233 3.51 -18.47 7.68
N GLY A 234 2.59 -17.62 7.19
CA GLY A 234 2.81 -16.17 7.08
C GLY A 234 3.02 -15.49 8.43
N LEU A 235 2.24 -15.87 9.45
CA LEU A 235 2.41 -15.43 10.84
C LEU A 235 3.78 -15.85 11.38
N PHE A 236 4.14 -17.13 11.23
CA PHE A 236 5.42 -17.64 11.70
C PHE A 236 6.60 -16.95 11.00
N TYR A 237 6.50 -16.78 9.69
CA TYR A 237 7.50 -16.07 8.91
C TYR A 237 7.71 -14.64 9.46
N ASP A 238 6.64 -13.85 9.56
CA ASP A 238 6.75 -12.45 10.00
C ASP A 238 7.28 -12.33 11.43
N LEU A 239 6.87 -13.21 12.36
CA LEU A 239 7.36 -13.20 13.74
C LEU A 239 8.84 -13.58 13.87
N PHE A 240 9.32 -14.54 13.07
CA PHE A 240 10.63 -15.17 13.32
C PHE A 240 11.72 -14.84 12.29
N VAL A 241 11.38 -14.42 11.08
CA VAL A 241 12.38 -14.22 10.01
C VAL A 241 13.44 -13.17 10.39
N GLY A 242 13.03 -12.10 11.06
CA GLY A 242 13.95 -11.07 11.54
C GLY A 242 15.03 -11.66 12.46
N PHE A 243 14.65 -12.57 13.37
CA PHE A 243 15.60 -13.26 14.24
C PHE A 243 16.50 -14.20 13.44
N PHE A 244 15.94 -14.96 12.48
CA PHE A 244 16.73 -15.84 11.63
C PHE A 244 17.80 -15.08 10.84
N LEU A 245 17.49 -13.88 10.34
CA LEU A 245 18.42 -13.05 9.56
C LEU A 245 19.54 -12.44 10.42
N ILE A 246 19.25 -12.08 11.68
CA ILE A 246 20.23 -11.46 12.59
C ILE A 246 21.31 -12.48 12.99
N PHE A 247 20.93 -13.69 13.41
CA PHE A 247 21.87 -14.70 13.89
C PHE A 247 22.61 -15.40 12.76
N GLU A 248 23.95 -15.45 12.85
CA GLU A 248 24.81 -15.96 11.76
C GLU A 248 24.51 -17.40 11.37
N ARG A 249 24.19 -18.26 12.35
CA ARG A 249 23.92 -19.70 12.12
C ARG A 249 22.61 -19.94 11.38
N THR A 250 21.59 -19.13 11.62
CA THR A 250 20.25 -19.27 11.01
C THR A 250 20.06 -18.38 9.78
N ARG A 251 20.99 -17.46 9.51
CA ARG A 251 20.86 -16.45 8.46
C ARG A 251 20.56 -17.02 7.09
N VAL A 252 21.22 -18.12 6.71
CA VAL A 252 21.00 -18.76 5.41
C VAL A 252 19.56 -19.25 5.30
N MET A 253 19.01 -19.84 6.36
CA MET A 253 17.60 -20.25 6.40
C MET A 253 16.67 -19.04 6.27
N GLY A 254 16.96 -17.97 7.01
CA GLY A 254 16.22 -16.71 6.91
C GLY A 254 16.20 -16.14 5.48
N ILE A 255 17.36 -16.12 4.81
CA ILE A 255 17.48 -15.65 3.42
C ILE A 255 16.64 -16.53 2.48
N LEU A 256 16.76 -17.86 2.58
CA LEU A 256 16.01 -18.78 1.71
C LEU A 256 14.50 -18.63 1.90
N PHE A 257 14.02 -18.55 3.15
CA PHE A 257 12.61 -18.30 3.43
C PHE A 257 12.15 -16.93 2.94
N SER A 258 12.95 -15.87 3.12
CA SER A 258 12.59 -14.55 2.61
C SER A 258 12.53 -14.49 1.09
N LEU A 259 13.46 -15.14 0.38
CA LEU A 259 13.43 -15.21 -1.08
C LEU A 259 12.19 -15.95 -1.57
N ALA A 260 11.84 -17.07 -0.94
CA ALA A 260 10.62 -17.81 -1.26
C ALA A 260 9.36 -16.99 -0.98
N PHE A 261 9.24 -16.39 0.21
CA PHE A 261 8.09 -15.59 0.63
C PHE A 261 7.85 -14.39 -0.28
N HIS A 262 8.89 -13.58 -0.53
CA HIS A 262 8.76 -12.41 -1.42
C HIS A 262 8.60 -12.80 -2.89
N GLY A 263 9.22 -13.90 -3.30
CA GLY A 263 8.97 -14.52 -4.60
C GLY A 263 7.50 -14.85 -4.79
N MET A 264 6.89 -15.60 -3.87
CA MET A 264 5.46 -15.93 -3.90
C MET A 264 4.58 -14.67 -3.88
N ASN A 265 4.87 -13.71 -2.99
CA ASN A 265 4.12 -12.45 -2.94
C ASN A 265 4.17 -11.68 -4.25
N SER A 266 5.31 -11.66 -4.95
CA SER A 266 5.44 -10.99 -6.25
C SER A 266 4.57 -11.61 -7.35
N GLN A 267 4.20 -12.88 -7.22
CA GLN A 267 3.37 -13.61 -8.18
C GLN A 267 1.89 -13.58 -7.81
N MET A 268 1.59 -13.56 -6.51
CA MET A 268 0.24 -13.64 -5.97
C MET A 268 -0.43 -12.28 -5.84
N PHE A 269 0.36 -11.24 -5.58
CA PHE A 269 -0.15 -9.94 -5.20
C PHE A 269 0.47 -8.79 -6.03
N SER A 270 -0.36 -7.82 -6.39
CA SER A 270 0.07 -6.60 -7.08
C SER A 270 0.54 -5.51 -6.10
N ILE A 271 1.55 -5.82 -5.27
CA ILE A 271 2.10 -4.93 -4.21
C ILE A 271 3.28 -4.08 -4.71
N GLY A 272 3.42 -3.93 -6.03
CA GLY A 272 4.45 -3.10 -6.65
C GLY A 272 5.88 -3.53 -6.31
N MET A 273 6.78 -2.56 -6.11
CA MET A 273 8.22 -2.80 -5.91
C MET A 273 8.60 -3.40 -4.54
N PHE A 274 7.64 -3.64 -3.66
CA PHE A 274 7.89 -4.08 -2.28
C PHE A 274 8.70 -5.37 -2.21
N SER A 275 8.23 -6.43 -2.86
CA SER A 275 8.90 -7.75 -2.80
C SER A 275 10.36 -7.66 -3.24
N TYR A 276 10.62 -6.95 -4.34
CA TYR A 276 11.97 -6.76 -4.88
C TYR A 276 12.86 -5.93 -3.94
N THR A 277 12.32 -4.90 -3.31
CA THR A 277 13.06 -4.09 -2.33
C THR A 277 13.39 -4.88 -1.06
N MET A 278 12.45 -5.70 -0.59
CA MET A 278 12.70 -6.56 0.56
C MET A 278 13.75 -7.64 0.24
N MET A 279 13.71 -8.25 -0.95
CA MET A 279 14.77 -9.16 -1.41
C MET A 279 16.14 -8.47 -1.50
N ALA A 280 16.19 -7.25 -2.05
CA ALA A 280 17.41 -6.45 -2.10
C ALA A 280 17.98 -6.16 -0.70
N SER A 281 17.10 -5.87 0.28
CA SER A 281 17.49 -5.58 1.65
C SER A 281 18.12 -6.78 2.39
N LEU A 282 17.89 -8.02 1.94
CA LEU A 282 18.50 -9.22 2.54
C LEU A 282 20.03 -9.16 2.52
N THR A 283 20.61 -8.50 1.51
CA THR A 283 22.05 -8.30 1.39
C THR A 283 22.64 -7.61 2.63
N LEU A 284 21.90 -6.69 3.26
CA LEU A 284 22.33 -5.98 4.46
C LEU A 284 22.61 -6.90 5.65
N PHE A 285 21.98 -8.08 5.71
CA PHE A 285 22.20 -9.06 6.78
C PHE A 285 23.44 -9.93 6.53
N CYS A 286 23.94 -10.02 5.29
CA CYS A 286 25.16 -10.75 4.96
C CYS A 286 26.43 -10.12 5.59
N SER A 287 27.55 -10.86 5.53
CA SER A 287 28.85 -10.36 6.03
C SER A 287 29.23 -9.05 5.33
N TYR A 288 29.75 -8.07 6.07
CA TYR A 288 30.01 -6.71 5.54
C TYR A 288 30.84 -6.67 4.25
N ASN A 289 31.77 -7.61 4.07
CA ASN A 289 32.67 -7.71 2.92
C ASN A 289 32.26 -8.78 1.87
N TRP A 290 31.01 -9.27 1.91
CA TRP A 290 30.53 -10.26 0.94
C TRP A 290 30.70 -9.81 -0.53
N PRO A 291 30.50 -8.53 -0.92
CA PRO A 291 30.65 -8.12 -2.30
C PRO A 291 32.10 -8.29 -2.78
N LYS A 292 33.08 -7.87 -1.97
CA LYS A 292 34.51 -8.05 -2.28
C LYS A 292 34.87 -9.52 -2.47
N LYS A 293 34.33 -10.42 -1.64
CA LYS A 293 34.56 -11.86 -1.77
C LYS A 293 34.03 -12.42 -3.08
N ILE A 294 32.84 -11.99 -3.53
CA ILE A 294 32.28 -12.44 -4.81
C ILE A 294 33.06 -11.84 -5.98
N LEU A 295 33.33 -10.53 -5.95
CA LEU A 295 34.05 -9.83 -7.00
C LEU A 295 35.49 -10.35 -7.18
N SER A 296 36.16 -10.80 -6.11
CA SER A 296 37.49 -11.42 -6.19
C SER A 296 37.55 -12.72 -7.01
N ARG A 297 36.40 -13.33 -7.29
CA ARG A 297 36.29 -14.54 -8.13
C ARG A 297 35.99 -14.23 -9.60
N LEU A 298 35.76 -12.96 -9.95
CA LEU A 298 35.46 -12.58 -11.33
C LEU A 298 36.72 -12.63 -12.21
N PRO A 299 36.58 -12.92 -13.52
CA PRO A 299 37.69 -12.87 -14.46
C PRO A 299 38.37 -11.49 -14.50
N HIS A 300 39.70 -11.48 -14.61
CA HIS A 300 40.50 -10.24 -14.55
C HIS A 300 40.15 -9.21 -15.65
N TRP A 301 39.59 -9.65 -16.79
CA TRP A 301 39.17 -8.74 -17.87
C TRP A 301 37.97 -7.86 -17.49
N MET A 302 37.20 -8.23 -16.46
CA MET A 302 36.11 -7.41 -15.91
C MET A 302 36.62 -6.33 -14.93
N GLY A 303 37.92 -6.32 -14.61
CA GLY A 303 38.53 -5.46 -13.59
C GLY A 303 38.31 -3.95 -13.80
N PHE A 304 38.15 -3.50 -15.05
CA PHE A 304 37.91 -2.09 -15.36
C PHE A 304 36.54 -1.58 -14.88
N ALA A 305 35.57 -2.49 -14.71
CA ALA A 305 34.20 -2.17 -14.30
C ALA A 305 33.94 -2.45 -12.81
N THR A 306 34.88 -3.09 -12.10
CA THR A 306 34.71 -3.51 -10.71
C THR A 306 35.32 -2.51 -9.70
N PRO A 307 34.71 -2.32 -8.52
CA PRO A 307 35.24 -1.47 -7.47
C PRO A 307 36.51 -2.05 -6.81
N LEU A 308 37.16 -1.25 -5.96
CA LEU A 308 38.34 -1.67 -5.19
C LEU A 308 38.06 -2.90 -4.34
N LEU A 309 38.98 -3.87 -4.38
CA LEU A 309 38.92 -5.11 -3.61
C LEU A 309 39.80 -5.07 -2.34
N ASP A 310 40.64 -4.05 -2.21
CA ASP A 310 41.55 -3.89 -1.07
C ASP A 310 40.80 -3.73 0.26
N GLU A 311 41.53 -3.97 1.36
CA GLU A 311 41.03 -3.67 2.71
C GLU A 311 40.61 -2.19 2.81
N ALA A 312 39.53 -1.93 3.55
CA ALA A 312 39.01 -0.59 3.67
C ALA A 312 39.94 0.29 4.51
N ALA A 313 40.12 1.54 4.07
CA ALA A 313 40.96 2.51 4.78
C ALA A 313 40.31 2.94 6.12
N PRO A 314 41.08 3.30 7.15
CA PRO A 314 40.53 3.87 8.36
C PRO A 314 39.76 5.17 8.11
N SER A 315 38.57 5.28 8.70
CA SER A 315 37.75 6.51 8.72
C SER A 315 37.74 7.15 10.11
N ASP A 316 37.70 8.49 10.14
CA ASP A 316 37.57 9.32 11.35
C ASP A 316 36.23 9.12 12.08
N SER A 317 35.22 8.58 11.39
CA SER A 317 33.90 8.30 11.97
C SER A 317 33.85 7.04 12.84
N CYS A 318 34.89 6.20 12.77
CA CYS A 318 34.95 4.92 13.49
C CYS A 318 35.81 5.01 14.75
N LEU A 319 35.45 4.22 15.76
CA LEU A 319 36.26 4.02 16.95
C LEU A 319 37.00 2.68 16.86
N TYR A 320 38.33 2.74 16.93
CA TYR A 320 39.18 1.55 16.88
C TYR A 320 39.56 1.17 18.31
N SER A 321 39.22 -0.06 18.74
CA SER A 321 39.63 -0.53 20.07
C SER A 321 41.12 -0.92 20.06
N PRO A 322 41.89 -0.58 21.10
CA PRO A 322 43.30 -0.98 21.23
C PRO A 322 43.51 -2.51 21.20
N GLU A 323 42.54 -3.28 21.71
CA GLU A 323 42.64 -4.74 21.90
C GLU A 323 42.71 -5.53 20.58
N ALA A 324 42.22 -4.97 19.46
CA ALA A 324 42.28 -5.62 18.14
C ALA A 324 43.67 -5.57 17.47
N ASN A 325 44.61 -4.80 18.01
CA ASN A 325 45.97 -4.70 17.49
C ASN A 325 46.95 -5.70 18.12
N GLU A 326 46.62 -6.34 19.25
CA GLU A 326 47.52 -7.30 19.91
C GLU A 326 47.50 -8.69 19.24
N GLU A 327 46.35 -9.17 18.76
CA GLU A 327 46.27 -10.47 18.05
C GLU A 327 46.97 -10.48 16.67
N LYS A 328 47.15 -9.31 16.02
CA LYS A 328 47.90 -9.22 14.75
C LYS A 328 49.42 -9.05 14.96
N LEU A 329 49.87 -8.67 16.15
CA LEU A 329 51.30 -8.46 16.42
C LEU A 329 52.02 -9.75 16.84
N ASP A 330 51.28 -10.75 17.36
CA ASP A 330 51.88 -12.01 17.83
C ASP A 330 52.24 -13.00 16.71
N ASN A 331 51.74 -12.78 15.48
CA ASN A 331 52.10 -13.58 14.31
C ASN A 331 53.18 -12.96 13.39
N GLN A 332 53.76 -11.81 13.79
CA GLN A 332 54.90 -11.21 13.10
C GLN A 332 55.92 -10.66 14.11
N THR A 333 56.48 -11.52 14.97
CA THR A 333 57.76 -11.20 15.62
C THR A 333 58.54 -12.48 15.99
N VAL A 334 59.21 -13.07 15.00
CA VAL A 334 60.56 -13.59 15.24
C VAL A 334 61.46 -12.80 14.28
N GLU A 335 62.48 -12.15 14.85
CA GLU A 335 63.48 -11.27 14.21
C GLU A 335 63.11 -9.80 13.96
N LYS A 336 63.14 -9.00 15.05
CA LYS A 336 64.17 -7.96 15.26
C LYS A 336 63.79 -7.10 16.47
N LYS A 337 64.31 -7.47 17.64
CA LYS A 337 64.47 -6.53 18.75
C LYS A 337 65.67 -5.64 18.43
N GLU A 338 65.44 -4.35 18.20
CA GLU A 338 66.21 -3.31 18.87
C GLU A 338 65.60 -1.90 18.65
N LYS A 339 65.30 -1.25 19.79
CA LYS A 339 65.31 0.20 20.05
C LYS A 339 64.49 1.13 19.14
N LYS A 340 63.33 1.55 19.65
CA LYS A 340 63.05 2.98 19.88
C LYS A 340 61.89 3.16 20.86
N ASN A 341 62.24 3.50 22.11
CA ASN A 341 61.35 4.11 23.08
C ASN A 341 61.10 5.56 22.63
N THR A 342 59.97 5.80 21.97
CA THR A 342 59.40 7.15 21.84
C THR A 342 57.93 7.05 22.20
N GLY A 343 57.53 7.74 23.28
CA GLY A 343 56.15 7.77 23.77
C GLY A 343 55.17 8.04 22.64
N ARG A 344 54.41 7.01 22.27
CA ARG A 344 53.34 7.11 21.29
C ARG A 344 52.19 7.85 21.95
N LYS A 345 52.03 9.14 21.64
CA LYS A 345 50.84 9.90 22.04
C LYS A 345 49.60 9.13 21.51
N PRO A 346 48.53 8.95 22.30
CA PRO A 346 47.32 8.30 21.81
C PRO A 346 46.80 9.08 20.60
N ASN A 347 46.54 8.38 19.49
CA ASN A 347 45.94 8.98 18.30
C ASN A 347 44.54 9.51 18.68
N LYS A 348 44.14 10.64 18.08
CA LYS A 348 42.85 11.34 18.33
C LYS A 348 41.57 10.49 18.13
N THR A 349 41.69 9.28 17.58
CA THR A 349 40.60 8.39 17.15
C THR A 349 40.02 7.48 18.25
N ASP A 350 40.56 7.52 19.47
CA ASP A 350 40.17 6.57 20.53
C ASP A 350 39.08 7.13 21.48
N GLN A 351 38.62 8.36 21.27
CA GLN A 351 37.64 9.01 22.15
C GLN A 351 36.30 9.29 21.44
N VAL A 352 35.20 8.97 22.13
CA VAL A 352 33.85 9.28 21.66
C VAL A 352 33.65 10.80 21.61
N THR A 353 33.52 11.34 20.41
CA THR A 353 33.27 12.76 20.15
C THR A 353 31.83 13.16 20.52
N VAL A 354 31.58 14.47 20.63
CA VAL A 354 30.22 15.00 20.85
C VAL A 354 29.30 14.65 19.67
N SER A 355 29.80 14.68 18.43
CA SER A 355 29.02 14.31 17.24
C SER A 355 28.56 12.85 17.29
N HIS A 356 29.42 11.93 17.74
CA HIS A 356 29.03 10.53 17.94
C HIS A 356 27.91 10.39 18.98
N LYS A 357 27.96 11.14 20.08
CA LYS A 357 26.91 11.12 21.11
C LYS A 357 25.56 11.64 20.59
N ILE A 358 25.57 12.75 19.86
CA ILE A 358 24.36 13.32 19.24
C ILE A 358 23.75 12.31 18.27
N LEU A 359 24.57 11.72 17.40
CA LEU A 359 24.11 10.74 16.41
C LEU A 359 23.49 9.50 17.07
N LEU A 360 24.09 9.01 18.15
CA LEU A 360 23.55 7.88 18.91
C LEU A 360 22.26 8.24 19.66
N ALA A 361 22.13 9.47 20.16
CA ALA A 361 20.88 9.96 20.74
C ALA A 361 19.78 10.05 19.67
N LEU A 362 20.09 10.52 18.46
CA LEU A 362 19.17 10.52 17.32
C LEU A 362 18.78 9.10 16.91
N PHE A 363 19.73 8.16 16.86
CA PHE A 363 19.45 6.75 16.61
C PHE A 363 18.54 6.15 17.69
N GLY A 364 18.81 6.40 18.98
CA GLY A 364 17.96 5.96 20.08
C GLY A 364 16.55 6.56 20.04
N CYS A 365 16.45 7.84 19.71
CA CYS A 365 15.18 8.53 19.48
C CYS A 365 14.41 7.90 18.32
N TYR A 366 15.07 7.62 17.20
CA TYR A 366 14.49 6.95 16.04
C TYR A 366 13.92 5.57 16.41
N VAL A 367 14.70 4.74 17.12
CA VAL A 367 14.26 3.43 17.62
C VAL A 367 13.04 3.59 18.52
N GLY A 368 13.06 4.54 19.46
CA GLY A 368 11.92 4.82 20.35
C GLY A 368 10.66 5.20 19.57
N ILE A 369 10.79 6.10 18.59
CA ILE A 369 9.68 6.53 17.72
C ILE A 369 9.13 5.35 16.92
N GLN A 370 9.98 4.55 16.27
CA GLN A 370 9.52 3.43 15.44
C GLN A 370 8.88 2.30 16.24
N CYS A 371 9.30 2.09 17.49
CA CYS A 371 8.62 1.17 18.40
C CYS A 371 7.28 1.73 18.93
N PHE A 372 7.18 3.05 19.08
CA PHE A 372 5.99 3.70 19.64
C PHE A 372 4.87 3.93 18.61
N LEU A 373 5.22 4.42 17.41
CA LEU A 373 4.24 4.86 16.41
C LEU A 373 3.18 3.80 16.05
N PRO A 374 3.52 2.50 15.88
CA PRO A 374 2.52 1.46 15.59
C PRO A 374 1.44 1.28 16.67
N TYR A 375 1.63 1.84 17.87
CA TYR A 375 0.67 1.79 18.98
C TYR A 375 0.08 3.16 19.33
N SER A 376 0.37 4.21 18.56
CA SER A 376 -0.04 5.59 18.84
C SER A 376 -1.52 5.89 18.55
N HIS A 377 -2.33 4.87 18.26
CA HIS A 377 -3.75 4.98 17.88
C HIS A 377 -4.63 5.55 18.99
N PHE A 378 -4.20 5.45 20.25
CA PHE A 378 -4.87 6.09 21.38
C PHE A 378 -4.75 7.63 21.35
N ILE A 379 -3.77 8.18 20.61
CA ILE A 379 -3.61 9.63 20.37
C ILE A 379 -4.39 10.02 19.12
N THR A 380 -4.29 9.22 18.05
CA THR A 380 -4.80 9.53 16.71
C THR A 380 -6.23 9.02 16.48
N LYS A 381 -7.12 9.23 17.46
CA LYS A 381 -8.47 8.64 17.50
C LYS A 381 -9.38 9.03 16.32
N GLY A 382 -9.13 10.16 15.67
CA GLY A 382 -9.91 10.61 14.52
C GLY A 382 -9.72 9.77 13.26
N TYR A 383 -8.61 9.06 13.18
CA TYR A 383 -8.31 8.16 12.07
C TYR A 383 -8.85 6.74 12.31
N ASN A 384 -9.28 6.43 13.54
CA ASN A 384 -9.82 5.12 13.87
C ASN A 384 -11.20 4.95 13.20
N GLY A 385 -11.37 3.82 12.53
CA GLY A 385 -12.66 3.35 12.00
C GLY A 385 -13.02 2.01 12.65
N TRP A 386 -13.34 1.00 11.84
CA TRP A 386 -13.39 -0.39 12.34
C TRP A 386 -12.00 -0.98 12.63
N THR A 387 -10.95 -0.36 12.09
CA THR A 387 -9.55 -0.65 12.40
C THR A 387 -8.93 0.55 13.10
N GLU A 388 -8.02 0.29 14.03
CA GLU A 388 -7.31 1.33 14.77
C GLU A 388 -6.19 1.95 13.95
N GLY A 389 -6.05 3.27 14.01
CA GLY A 389 -4.96 4.02 13.43
C GLY A 389 -5.18 4.57 12.02
N LEU A 390 -4.37 5.59 11.70
CA LEU A 390 -4.12 6.01 10.32
C LEU A 390 -3.57 4.83 9.50
N TYR A 391 -4.09 4.69 8.28
CA TYR A 391 -3.69 3.61 7.40
C TYR A 391 -2.23 3.75 6.94
N GLY A 392 -1.47 2.64 6.96
CA GLY A 392 -0.18 2.53 6.28
C GLY A 392 1.06 3.02 7.04
N TYR A 393 0.99 3.27 8.35
CA TYR A 393 2.18 3.59 9.19
C TYR A 393 2.40 2.63 10.38
N SER A 394 1.44 1.76 10.66
CA SER A 394 1.44 0.81 11.79
C SER A 394 2.01 -0.57 11.45
N TRP A 395 2.51 -0.77 10.23
CA TRP A 395 2.97 -2.07 9.71
C TRP A 395 1.87 -3.14 9.65
N ASP A 396 0.60 -2.72 9.59
CA ASP A 396 -0.55 -3.59 9.39
C ASP A 396 -0.55 -4.09 7.93
N MET A 397 0.26 -5.11 7.66
CA MET A 397 0.41 -5.69 6.33
C MET A 397 -0.56 -6.86 6.15
N MET A 398 -1.60 -6.61 5.34
CA MET A 398 -2.53 -7.63 4.84
C MET A 398 -3.44 -8.30 5.90
N VAL A 399 -3.69 -7.64 7.03
CA VAL A 399 -4.49 -8.23 8.13
C VAL A 399 -6.01 -8.15 7.86
N HIS A 400 -6.44 -7.24 6.98
CA HIS A 400 -7.84 -6.91 6.77
C HIS A 400 -8.20 -7.01 5.29
N SER A 401 -9.25 -7.78 5.00
CA SER A 401 -9.95 -7.81 3.72
C SER A 401 -11.28 -7.09 3.84
N TRP A 402 -11.54 -6.18 2.91
CA TRP A 402 -12.74 -5.36 2.88
C TRP A 402 -13.51 -5.62 1.61
N SER A 403 -14.83 -5.71 1.73
CA SER A 403 -15.75 -5.71 0.59
C SER A 403 -16.72 -4.55 0.78
N THR A 404 -16.89 -3.73 -0.24
CA THR A 404 -17.85 -2.63 -0.26
C THR A 404 -18.94 -3.00 -1.24
N GLN A 405 -20.16 -3.16 -0.75
CA GLN A 405 -21.29 -3.54 -1.59
C GLN A 405 -21.95 -2.31 -2.23
N HIS A 406 -22.17 -1.26 -1.43
CA HIS A 406 -22.91 -0.09 -1.87
C HIS A 406 -22.37 1.19 -1.24
N VAL A 407 -22.37 2.26 -2.05
CA VAL A 407 -22.10 3.63 -1.61
C VAL A 407 -23.14 4.54 -2.26
N ARG A 408 -23.95 5.22 -1.44
CA ARG A 408 -24.89 6.26 -1.88
C ARG A 408 -24.41 7.61 -1.37
N ILE A 409 -24.42 8.62 -2.23
CA ILE A 409 -24.19 10.02 -1.85
C ILE A 409 -25.45 10.79 -2.18
N LYS A 410 -26.15 11.26 -1.16
CA LYS A 410 -27.33 12.11 -1.27
C LYS A 410 -26.96 13.53 -0.87
N VAL A 411 -27.19 14.48 -1.77
CA VAL A 411 -26.98 15.91 -1.53
C VAL A 411 -28.34 16.56 -1.39
N VAL A 412 -28.55 17.30 -0.32
CA VAL A 412 -29.78 18.06 -0.07
C VAL A 412 -29.43 19.54 0.00
N ASP A 413 -30.12 20.37 -0.75
CA ASP A 413 -29.97 21.82 -0.60
C ASP A 413 -30.69 22.30 0.66
N GLY A 414 -29.93 22.89 1.58
CA GLY A 414 -30.45 23.38 2.85
C GLY A 414 -31.39 24.59 2.74
N VAL A 415 -31.62 25.13 1.54
CA VAL A 415 -32.57 26.23 1.28
C VAL A 415 -33.85 25.71 0.64
N THR A 416 -33.74 25.02 -0.50
CA THR A 416 -34.91 24.53 -1.26
C THR A 416 -35.45 23.19 -0.74
N GLY A 417 -34.62 22.39 -0.06
CA GLY A 417 -34.95 21.03 0.35
C GLY A 417 -34.89 19.99 -0.77
N ASN A 418 -34.57 20.41 -2.00
CA ASN A 418 -34.39 19.51 -3.13
C ASN A 418 -33.16 18.62 -2.91
N ASP A 419 -33.26 17.37 -3.33
CA ASP A 419 -32.18 16.41 -3.24
C ASP A 419 -31.74 15.86 -4.60
N VAL A 420 -30.44 15.57 -4.70
CA VAL A 420 -29.81 15.00 -5.88
C VAL A 420 -28.83 13.92 -5.43
N PHE A 421 -28.71 12.86 -6.23
CA PHE A 421 -27.73 11.81 -6.01
C PHE A 421 -26.49 12.03 -6.87
N ILE A 422 -25.31 11.89 -6.26
CA ILE A 422 -24.03 12.04 -6.94
C ILE A 422 -23.35 10.68 -7.06
N ARG A 423 -22.75 10.42 -8.23
CA ARG A 423 -21.97 9.20 -8.46
C ARG A 423 -20.80 9.11 -7.46
N PRO A 424 -20.66 8.01 -6.72
CA PRO A 424 -19.53 7.80 -5.82
C PRO A 424 -18.19 7.94 -6.56
N GLY A 425 -17.28 8.73 -6.00
CA GLY A 425 -15.96 8.97 -6.58
C GLY A 425 -15.92 10.02 -7.70
N ALA A 426 -17.02 10.73 -7.97
CA ALA A 426 -16.99 11.93 -8.80
C ALA A 426 -15.92 12.92 -8.31
N TYR A 427 -15.22 13.59 -9.22
CA TYR A 427 -14.09 14.50 -8.92
C TYR A 427 -12.87 13.85 -8.26
N ILE A 428 -12.79 12.53 -8.13
CA ILE A 428 -11.53 11.87 -7.75
C ILE A 428 -10.76 11.57 -9.05
N GLY A 429 -9.51 12.06 -9.15
CA GLY A 429 -8.63 11.75 -10.29
C GLY A 429 -7.80 10.49 -10.08
N GLY A 430 -7.04 10.07 -11.07
CA GLY A 430 -6.04 9.00 -10.92
C GLY A 430 -6.61 7.56 -10.95
N GLY A 431 -5.84 6.61 -10.43
CA GLY A 431 -6.10 5.17 -10.59
C GLY A 431 -7.07 4.55 -9.57
N ARG A 432 -7.48 3.29 -9.83
CA ARG A 432 -8.44 2.50 -9.05
C ARG A 432 -8.19 2.52 -7.53
N ARG A 433 -6.92 2.51 -7.08
CA ARG A 433 -6.55 2.56 -5.66
C ARG A 433 -7.13 3.77 -4.93
N ARG A 434 -7.17 4.94 -5.58
CA ARG A 434 -7.72 6.18 -5.00
C ARG A 434 -9.24 6.06 -4.84
N HIS A 435 -9.91 5.57 -5.88
CA HIS A 435 -11.36 5.36 -5.89
C HIS A 435 -11.86 4.32 -4.88
N SER A 436 -11.04 3.31 -4.57
CA SER A 436 -11.42 2.24 -3.63
C SER A 436 -11.30 2.63 -2.15
N ARG A 437 -10.48 3.63 -1.81
CA ARG A 437 -10.06 3.87 -0.41
C ARG A 437 -10.71 5.07 0.27
N TRP A 438 -11.16 6.07 -0.47
CA TRP A 438 -11.69 7.30 0.12
C TRP A 438 -12.87 7.04 1.07
N ASN A 439 -13.70 6.03 0.78
CA ASN A 439 -14.89 5.64 1.55
C ASN A 439 -14.58 4.71 2.73
N SER A 440 -13.30 4.41 2.97
CA SER A 440 -12.87 3.47 4.00
C SER A 440 -12.42 4.10 5.30
N HIS A 441 -12.07 5.38 5.25
CA HIS A 441 -11.46 6.09 6.37
C HIS A 441 -12.20 7.40 6.65
N PRO A 442 -12.53 7.69 7.93
CA PRO A 442 -13.36 8.84 8.27
C PRO A 442 -12.75 10.19 7.85
N ASP A 443 -11.44 10.32 7.95
CA ASP A 443 -10.72 11.53 7.57
C ASP A 443 -10.81 11.80 6.06
N MET A 444 -10.66 10.76 5.23
CA MET A 444 -10.78 10.87 3.77
C MET A 444 -12.23 11.10 3.34
N ILE A 445 -13.20 10.46 3.99
CA ILE A 445 -14.62 10.75 3.77
C ILE A 445 -14.90 12.23 4.05
N LYS A 446 -14.43 12.75 5.18
CA LYS A 446 -14.62 14.15 5.54
C LYS A 446 -14.00 15.09 4.50
N GLN A 447 -12.75 14.83 4.10
CA GLN A 447 -12.06 15.61 3.07
C GLN A 447 -12.81 15.60 1.73
N TYR A 448 -13.27 14.42 1.30
CA TYR A 448 -14.01 14.28 0.05
C TYR A 448 -15.36 15.01 0.11
N MET A 449 -16.12 14.88 1.19
CA MET A 449 -17.42 15.56 1.32
C MET A 449 -17.28 17.08 1.35
N THR A 450 -16.25 17.61 2.02
CA THR A 450 -15.96 19.05 2.00
C THR A 450 -15.59 19.55 0.60
N CYS A 451 -14.69 18.84 -0.10
CA CYS A 451 -14.34 19.17 -1.47
C CYS A 451 -15.55 19.07 -2.42
N LEU A 452 -16.35 18.02 -2.31
CA LEU A 452 -17.54 17.81 -3.13
C LEU A 452 -18.57 18.93 -2.90
N ALA A 453 -18.78 19.34 -1.65
CA ALA A 453 -19.66 20.46 -1.32
C ALA A 453 -19.20 21.79 -1.96
N GLU A 454 -17.89 22.04 -2.06
CA GLU A 454 -17.35 23.20 -2.76
C GLU A 454 -17.57 23.08 -4.28
N LYS A 455 -17.28 21.92 -4.87
CA LYS A 455 -17.48 21.67 -6.31
C LYS A 455 -18.94 21.78 -6.76
N ILE A 456 -19.87 21.35 -5.91
CA ILE A 456 -21.31 21.47 -6.18
C ILE A 456 -21.74 22.94 -6.19
N LYS A 457 -21.22 23.76 -5.26
CA LYS A 457 -21.52 25.20 -5.22
C LYS A 457 -20.98 25.94 -6.44
N GLU A 458 -19.86 25.49 -7.00
CA GLU A 458 -19.26 26.04 -8.22
C GLU A 458 -20.07 25.71 -9.49
N ARG A 459 -21.04 24.77 -9.41
CA ARG A 459 -21.86 24.34 -10.55
C ARG A 459 -23.24 24.99 -10.48
N GLU A 460 -23.43 26.06 -11.24
CA GLU A 460 -24.70 26.79 -11.32
C GLU A 460 -25.86 25.91 -11.80
N GLU A 461 -25.58 24.93 -12.67
CA GLU A 461 -26.56 23.98 -13.22
C GLU A 461 -27.33 23.19 -12.15
N LEU A 462 -26.72 22.92 -10.99
CA LEU A 462 -27.34 22.13 -9.94
C LEU A 462 -28.31 22.94 -9.07
N ASN A 463 -28.26 24.28 -9.11
CA ASN A 463 -29.07 25.16 -8.27
C ASN A 463 -28.99 24.87 -6.75
N ILE A 464 -27.86 24.34 -6.26
CA ILE A 464 -27.64 24.03 -4.84
C ILE A 464 -26.76 25.10 -4.21
N THR A 465 -27.28 25.82 -3.21
CA THR A 465 -26.56 26.91 -2.55
C THR A 465 -25.92 26.48 -1.23
N LYS A 466 -26.61 25.62 -0.47
CA LYS A 466 -26.16 25.12 0.83
C LYS A 466 -26.21 23.59 0.85
N PRO A 467 -25.26 22.90 0.21
CA PRO A 467 -25.23 21.44 0.17
C PRO A 467 -25.01 20.86 1.56
N ALA A 468 -25.97 20.04 2.01
CA ALA A 468 -25.82 19.07 3.09
C ALA A 468 -25.67 17.69 2.45
N ILE A 469 -24.66 16.92 2.85
CA ILE A 469 -24.34 15.64 2.19
C ILE A 469 -24.44 14.47 3.17
N TYR A 470 -25.27 13.51 2.80
CA TYR A 470 -25.55 12.29 3.54
C TYR A 470 -24.98 11.09 2.78
N LEU A 471 -24.32 10.19 3.51
CA LEU A 471 -23.68 9.01 2.93
C LEU A 471 -24.28 7.72 3.47
N ASP A 472 -24.56 6.80 2.56
CA ASP A 472 -24.91 5.43 2.90
C ASP A 472 -23.82 4.48 2.39
N VAL A 473 -23.00 3.94 3.30
CA VAL A 473 -21.83 3.12 2.96
C VAL A 473 -21.96 1.75 3.61
N TRP A 474 -22.11 0.71 2.80
CA TRP A 474 -22.25 -0.68 3.23
C TRP A 474 -20.98 -1.46 2.97
N ARG A 475 -20.43 -2.06 4.04
CA ARG A 475 -19.16 -2.78 3.98
C ARG A 475 -19.17 -4.03 4.83
N SER A 476 -18.30 -4.96 4.45
CA SER A 476 -17.93 -6.14 5.21
C SER A 476 -16.43 -6.13 5.47
N LEU A 477 -16.05 -6.58 6.67
CA LEU A 477 -14.67 -6.77 7.09
C LEU A 477 -14.43 -8.25 7.41
N ASN A 478 -13.47 -8.88 6.73
CA ASN A 478 -13.07 -10.28 6.92
C ASN A 478 -14.29 -11.21 6.90
N ARG A 479 -15.11 -11.16 5.83
CA ARG A 479 -16.29 -12.02 5.60
C ARG A 479 -17.38 -11.96 6.69
N ARG A 480 -17.47 -10.88 7.46
CA ARG A 480 -18.63 -10.62 8.33
C ARG A 480 -19.85 -10.21 7.49
N PHE A 481 -20.99 -10.02 8.14
CA PHE A 481 -22.15 -9.36 7.52
C PHE A 481 -21.75 -8.04 6.86
N GLN A 482 -22.45 -7.71 5.77
CA GLN A 482 -22.47 -6.35 5.24
C GLN A 482 -23.24 -5.48 6.23
N GLN A 483 -22.62 -4.40 6.69
CA GLN A 483 -23.23 -3.48 7.65
C GLN A 483 -22.89 -2.03 7.29
N ARG A 484 -23.69 -1.09 7.82
CA ARG A 484 -23.45 0.34 7.66
C ARG A 484 -22.15 0.75 8.34
N PHE A 485 -21.29 1.44 7.61
CA PHE A 485 -20.07 2.04 8.14
C PHE A 485 -20.32 3.40 8.78
N LEU A 486 -21.25 4.18 8.23
CA LEU A 486 -21.57 5.55 8.65
C LEU A 486 -23.06 5.66 9.01
N ASP A 487 -23.39 6.59 9.90
CA ASP A 487 -24.79 6.96 10.13
C ASP A 487 -25.32 7.74 8.91
N PRO A 488 -26.32 7.22 8.18
CA PRO A 488 -26.84 7.83 6.97
C PRO A 488 -27.62 9.13 7.22
N ASN A 489 -27.98 9.44 8.47
CA ASN A 489 -28.81 10.60 8.82
C ASN A 489 -28.00 11.84 9.19
N ILE A 490 -26.66 11.75 9.15
CA ILE A 490 -25.76 12.84 9.55
C ILE A 490 -25.24 13.55 8.30
N ASP A 491 -25.34 14.89 8.30
CA ASP A 491 -24.66 15.73 7.31
C ASP A 491 -23.15 15.72 7.58
N VAL A 492 -22.41 15.00 6.75
CA VAL A 492 -20.98 14.80 6.91
C VAL A 492 -20.19 16.08 6.64
N VAL A 493 -20.73 17.04 5.88
CA VAL A 493 -20.07 18.33 5.60
C VAL A 493 -19.96 19.18 6.87
N THR A 494 -21.00 19.19 7.72
CA THR A 494 -21.01 19.94 8.98
C THR A 494 -20.57 19.11 10.19
N ALA A 495 -20.61 17.78 10.11
CA ALA A 495 -20.19 16.90 11.20
C ALA A 495 -18.73 17.17 11.65
N PRO A 496 -18.44 17.20 12.97
CA PRO A 496 -17.10 17.44 13.46
C PRO A 496 -16.17 16.27 13.14
N TRP A 497 -14.91 16.60 12.85
CA TRP A 497 -13.82 15.63 12.76
C TRP A 497 -12.54 16.26 13.31
N SER A 498 -11.75 15.48 14.05
CA SER A 498 -10.47 15.92 14.61
C SER A 498 -9.51 14.74 14.69
N PRO A 499 -8.21 14.91 14.39
CA PRO A 499 -7.20 13.85 14.53
C PRO A 499 -7.18 13.17 15.91
N PHE A 500 -7.55 13.90 16.96
CA PHE A 500 -7.37 13.48 18.36
C PHE A 500 -8.67 13.01 19.04
N ALA A 501 -9.83 13.22 18.40
CA ALA A 501 -11.13 12.86 18.97
C ALA A 501 -11.74 11.71 18.16
N GLN A 502 -12.51 10.85 18.83
CA GLN A 502 -13.23 9.78 18.14
C GLN A 502 -14.34 10.36 17.26
N THR A 503 -14.45 9.83 16.04
CA THR A 503 -15.47 10.23 15.08
C THR A 503 -16.84 9.67 15.48
N THR A 504 -17.80 10.54 15.77
CA THR A 504 -19.13 10.13 16.31
C THR A 504 -20.10 9.59 15.27
N TRP A 505 -19.88 9.90 14.00
CA TRP A 505 -20.74 9.52 12.87
C TRP A 505 -20.30 8.21 12.17
N VAL A 506 -19.26 7.54 12.70
CA VAL A 506 -18.83 6.21 12.29
C VAL A 506 -19.52 5.19 13.19
N LEU A 507 -20.23 4.24 12.59
CA LEU A 507 -20.94 3.19 13.31
C LEU A 507 -19.97 2.08 13.73
N PRO A 508 -20.17 1.47 14.92
CA PRO A 508 -19.26 0.45 15.43
C PRO A 508 -19.29 -0.82 14.57
N LEU A 509 -18.18 -1.55 14.55
CA LEU A 509 -18.17 -2.90 13.97
C LEU A 509 -19.00 -3.84 14.85
N LEU A 510 -19.98 -4.56 14.28
CA LEU A 510 -20.79 -5.55 15.00
C LEU A 510 -19.99 -6.84 15.23
N SER A 511 -18.93 -6.72 16.04
CA SER A 511 -17.95 -7.79 16.30
C SER A 511 -18.56 -9.00 17.00
N GLU A 512 -19.65 -8.81 17.76
CA GLU A 512 -20.45 -9.84 18.40
C GLU A 512 -21.10 -10.80 17.40
N LEU A 513 -21.29 -10.37 16.15
CA LEU A 513 -21.81 -11.22 15.07
C LEU A 513 -20.72 -12.04 14.37
N SER A 514 -19.43 -11.89 14.73
CA SER A 514 -18.33 -12.65 14.13
C SER A 514 -18.52 -14.19 14.15
N PRO A 515 -19.09 -14.82 15.20
CA PRO A 515 -19.36 -16.26 15.21
C PRO A 515 -20.30 -16.75 14.10
N TRP A 516 -21.05 -15.86 13.44
CA TRP A 516 -21.92 -16.25 12.33
C TRP A 516 -21.18 -16.66 11.06
N ARG A 517 -19.91 -16.29 10.88
CA ARG A 517 -19.14 -16.55 9.65
C ARG A 517 -19.22 -17.99 9.16
N GLU A 518 -19.01 -18.95 10.04
CA GLU A 518 -19.08 -20.38 9.69
C GLU A 518 -20.48 -20.75 9.16
N LYS A 519 -21.53 -20.17 9.75
CA LYS A 519 -22.91 -20.37 9.31
C LYS A 519 -23.19 -19.66 7.99
N LEU A 520 -22.67 -18.45 7.77
CA LEU A 520 -22.81 -17.73 6.49
C LEU A 520 -22.15 -18.52 5.36
N GLU A 521 -20.92 -19.02 5.59
CA GLU A 521 -20.20 -19.86 4.64
C GLU A 521 -20.89 -21.21 4.40
N ALA A 522 -21.55 -21.78 5.40
CA ALA A 522 -22.36 -22.99 5.23
C ALA A 522 -23.59 -22.73 4.35
N ILE A 523 -24.34 -21.65 4.61
CA ILE A 523 -25.50 -21.25 3.80
C ILE A 523 -25.07 -21.01 2.35
N GLN A 524 -23.96 -20.29 2.15
CA GLN A 524 -23.47 -20.00 0.80
C GLN A 524 -23.05 -21.26 0.06
N ARG A 525 -22.36 -22.21 0.74
CA ARG A 525 -22.00 -23.51 0.14
C ARG A 525 -23.22 -24.36 -0.21
N GLU A 526 -24.21 -24.41 0.67
CA GLU A 526 -25.46 -25.13 0.42
C GLU A 526 -26.17 -24.59 -0.83
N GLN A 527 -26.25 -23.28 -0.97
CA GLN A 527 -26.87 -22.65 -2.13
C GLN A 527 -26.07 -22.87 -3.42
N LEU A 528 -24.74 -22.79 -3.36
CA LEU A 528 -23.87 -23.06 -4.50
C LEU A 528 -24.00 -24.49 -5.03
N ASN A 529 -24.34 -25.46 -4.17
CA ASN A 529 -24.55 -26.85 -4.56
C ASN A 529 -25.90 -27.12 -5.25
N THR A 530 -26.79 -26.13 -5.31
CA THR A 530 -28.07 -26.26 -6.02
C THR A 530 -27.89 -26.12 -7.53
N SER A 531 -28.87 -26.59 -8.32
CA SER A 531 -28.83 -26.48 -9.79
C SER A 531 -28.79 -25.03 -10.30
N VAL A 532 -29.18 -24.07 -9.47
CA VAL A 532 -29.19 -22.63 -9.77
C VAL A 532 -28.09 -21.87 -9.04
N GLY A 533 -27.22 -22.57 -8.28
CA GLY A 533 -26.23 -21.96 -7.39
C GLY A 533 -25.27 -21.00 -8.12
N ASN A 534 -24.79 -21.39 -9.29
CA ASN A 534 -23.92 -20.57 -10.15
C ASN A 534 -24.54 -19.25 -10.64
N PHE A 535 -25.86 -19.10 -10.52
CA PHE A 535 -26.62 -17.92 -10.93
C PHE A 535 -27.24 -17.20 -9.73
N THR A 536 -26.91 -17.64 -8.53
CA THR A 536 -27.45 -17.14 -7.27
C THR A 536 -26.40 -16.36 -6.51
N ASP A 537 -26.67 -15.09 -6.24
CA ASP A 537 -25.84 -14.25 -5.38
C ASP A 537 -26.53 -14.08 -4.02
N ILE A 538 -25.79 -14.31 -2.95
CA ILE A 538 -26.28 -14.14 -1.58
C ILE A 538 -25.58 -12.95 -0.94
N VAL A 539 -26.37 -12.06 -0.36
CA VAL A 539 -25.87 -10.93 0.42
C VAL A 539 -26.38 -11.05 1.84
N PHE A 540 -25.46 -11.21 2.80
CA PHE A 540 -25.77 -11.21 4.21
C PHE A 540 -25.67 -9.79 4.78
N VAL A 541 -26.76 -9.28 5.35
CA VAL A 541 -26.88 -7.92 5.84
C VAL A 541 -27.11 -7.91 7.35
N ALA A 542 -26.47 -6.99 8.06
CA ALA A 542 -26.76 -6.65 9.45
C ALA A 542 -26.90 -5.13 9.58
N ASP A 543 -28.02 -4.67 10.15
CA ASP A 543 -28.29 -3.23 10.31
C ASP A 543 -28.71 -2.88 11.74
N PHE A 544 -28.53 -1.61 12.09
CA PHE A 544 -28.72 -1.08 13.43
C PHE A 544 -30.20 -0.77 13.72
N PRO A 545 -30.64 -0.90 14.98
CA PRO A 545 -31.98 -0.49 15.42
C PRO A 545 -32.37 0.92 14.97
N GLY A 546 -33.57 1.08 14.43
CA GLY A 546 -34.12 2.38 14.02
C GLY A 546 -33.63 2.89 12.66
N LEU A 547 -32.70 2.19 12.00
CA LEU A 547 -32.30 2.50 10.63
C LEU A 547 -33.17 1.77 9.61
N LYS A 548 -33.11 2.25 8.36
CA LYS A 548 -33.83 1.68 7.22
C LYS A 548 -32.92 1.52 6.01
N LEU A 549 -33.04 0.43 5.27
CA LEU A 549 -32.37 0.20 4.00
C LEU A 549 -33.39 0.31 2.86
N GLU A 550 -33.18 1.26 1.97
CA GLU A 550 -33.89 1.33 0.68
C GLU A 550 -33.05 0.58 -0.35
N ASN A 551 -33.66 -0.39 -1.02
CA ASN A 551 -33.00 -1.19 -2.04
C ASN A 551 -33.97 -1.43 -3.20
N PHE A 552 -33.45 -1.41 -4.42
CA PHE A 552 -34.23 -1.69 -5.60
C PHE A 552 -33.87 -3.05 -6.18
N VAL A 553 -34.90 -3.78 -6.60
CA VAL A 553 -34.74 -5.07 -7.25
C VAL A 553 -35.01 -4.88 -8.75
N SER A 554 -34.00 -5.11 -9.58
CA SER A 554 -34.16 -5.09 -11.03
C SER A 554 -35.12 -6.17 -11.54
N GLU A 555 -35.77 -5.91 -12.67
CA GLU A 555 -36.69 -6.85 -13.34
C GLU A 555 -36.04 -8.22 -13.62
N GLU A 556 -34.72 -8.22 -13.86
CA GLU A 556 -33.95 -9.41 -14.22
C GLU A 556 -33.71 -10.38 -13.04
N LEU A 557 -33.86 -9.88 -11.82
CA LEU A 557 -33.52 -10.58 -10.57
C LEU A 557 -34.77 -11.11 -9.89
N ASN A 558 -34.82 -12.42 -9.67
CA ASN A 558 -35.79 -13.02 -8.77
C ASN A 558 -35.20 -13.02 -7.36
N THR A 559 -35.75 -12.17 -6.48
CA THR A 559 -35.16 -11.88 -5.18
C THR A 559 -36.04 -12.36 -4.03
N SER A 560 -35.45 -13.06 -3.07
CA SER A 560 -36.08 -13.29 -1.78
C SER A 560 -35.26 -12.73 -0.63
N ILE A 561 -35.94 -12.40 0.46
CA ILE A 561 -35.37 -11.94 1.71
C ILE A 561 -35.73 -12.91 2.82
N THR A 562 -34.74 -13.37 3.57
CA THR A 562 -34.94 -14.24 4.73
C THR A 562 -34.30 -13.63 5.96
N VAL A 563 -35.04 -13.53 7.06
CA VAL A 563 -34.53 -12.99 8.32
C VAL A 563 -33.78 -14.06 9.09
N LEU A 564 -32.53 -13.79 9.45
CA LEU A 564 -31.65 -14.71 10.17
C LEU A 564 -31.67 -14.45 11.69
N HIS A 565 -31.82 -13.19 12.09
CA HIS A 565 -31.87 -12.74 13.47
C HIS A 565 -32.59 -11.39 13.60
N GLY A 566 -33.20 -11.12 14.75
CA GLY A 566 -33.97 -9.90 15.00
C GLY A 566 -35.31 -9.89 14.26
N THR A 567 -35.87 -8.69 14.12
CA THR A 567 -37.16 -8.45 13.46
C THR A 567 -37.03 -7.26 12.52
N VAL A 568 -37.51 -7.41 11.29
CA VAL A 568 -37.54 -6.34 10.30
C VAL A 568 -38.96 -6.08 9.84
N LYS A 569 -39.25 -4.82 9.51
CA LYS A 569 -40.48 -4.43 8.82
C LYS A 569 -40.14 -4.07 7.38
N ILE A 570 -40.81 -4.65 6.41
CA ILE A 570 -40.55 -4.45 4.98
C ILE A 570 -41.74 -3.69 4.39
N GLU A 571 -41.45 -2.59 3.71
CA GLU A 571 -42.41 -1.80 2.96
C GLU A 571 -42.17 -2.01 1.46
N THR A 572 -43.19 -2.46 0.74
CA THR A 572 -43.18 -2.67 -0.72
C THR A 572 -44.61 -2.52 -1.26
N ASN A 573 -44.78 -1.95 -2.46
CA ASN A 573 -46.11 -1.67 -3.03
C ASN A 573 -47.09 -0.94 -2.08
N ASN A 574 -46.59 -0.04 -1.22
CA ASN A 574 -47.34 0.63 -0.14
C ASN A 574 -47.96 -0.30 0.92
N GLU A 575 -47.58 -1.58 0.95
CA GLU A 575 -47.94 -2.54 1.97
C GLU A 575 -46.78 -2.76 2.95
N ASN A 576 -47.12 -3.07 4.20
CA ASN A 576 -46.17 -3.24 5.29
C ASN A 576 -46.22 -4.68 5.80
N PHE A 577 -45.09 -5.37 5.75
CA PHE A 577 -44.92 -6.72 6.24
C PHE A 577 -43.94 -6.73 7.41
N THR A 578 -44.17 -7.56 8.41
CA THR A 578 -43.22 -7.75 9.52
C THR A 578 -42.72 -9.17 9.46
N LEU A 579 -41.40 -9.33 9.39
CA LEU A 579 -40.74 -10.63 9.36
C LEU A 579 -39.87 -10.80 10.60
N GLY A 580 -40.08 -11.92 11.29
CA GLY A 580 -39.26 -12.41 12.38
C GLY A 580 -38.25 -13.46 11.92
N LYS A 581 -37.49 -13.99 12.86
CA LYS A 581 -36.45 -14.99 12.61
C LYS A 581 -36.97 -16.21 11.83
N ASN A 582 -36.21 -16.58 10.79
CA ASN A 582 -36.46 -17.67 9.83
C ASN A 582 -37.69 -17.47 8.91
N GLU A 583 -38.33 -16.31 8.94
CA GLU A 583 -39.38 -15.99 7.98
C GLU A 583 -38.77 -15.47 6.67
N GLU A 584 -39.39 -15.86 5.56
CA GLU A 584 -38.96 -15.52 4.20
C GLU A 584 -40.10 -14.82 3.44
N MET A 585 -39.73 -13.86 2.61
CA MET A 585 -40.63 -13.17 1.67
C MET A 585 -39.97 -13.07 0.31
N LYS A 586 -40.76 -13.24 -0.76
CA LYS A 586 -40.34 -12.86 -2.10
C LYS A 586 -40.59 -11.38 -2.32
N LEU A 587 -39.62 -10.70 -2.91
CA LEU A 587 -39.71 -9.28 -3.24
C LEU A 587 -40.18 -9.12 -4.68
N PRO A 588 -41.06 -8.14 -4.97
CA PRO A 588 -41.44 -7.82 -6.34
C PRO A 588 -40.22 -7.33 -7.14
N ALA A 589 -40.16 -7.75 -8.40
CA ALA A 589 -39.14 -7.29 -9.32
C ALA A 589 -39.54 -5.92 -9.92
N ASN A 590 -38.55 -5.13 -10.32
CA ASN A 590 -38.71 -3.76 -10.80
C ASN A 590 -39.40 -2.83 -9.79
N ASP A 591 -39.13 -3.03 -8.50
CA ASP A 591 -39.71 -2.23 -7.41
C ASP A 591 -38.64 -1.89 -6.36
N THR A 592 -38.88 -0.80 -5.64
CA THR A 592 -38.05 -0.38 -4.49
C THR A 592 -38.73 -0.80 -3.21
N HIS A 593 -38.02 -1.54 -2.37
CA HIS A 593 -38.48 -1.90 -1.03
C HIS A 593 -37.65 -1.21 0.04
N VAL A 594 -38.28 -1.00 1.20
CA VAL A 594 -37.62 -0.41 2.37
C VAL A 594 -37.67 -1.39 3.52
N VAL A 595 -36.49 -1.80 4.01
CA VAL A 595 -36.35 -2.68 5.17
C VAL A 595 -36.04 -1.83 6.40
N TYR A 596 -36.93 -1.80 7.37
CA TYR A 596 -36.77 -1.13 8.65
C TYR A 596 -36.32 -2.12 9.72
N THR A 597 -35.25 -1.78 10.44
CA THR A 597 -34.81 -2.56 11.60
C THR A 597 -35.60 -2.14 12.83
N VAL A 598 -36.55 -2.98 13.24
CA VAL A 598 -37.49 -2.66 14.35
C VAL A 598 -37.14 -3.34 15.67
N SER A 599 -36.22 -4.30 15.67
CA SER A 599 -35.75 -4.94 16.90
C SER A 599 -34.86 -4.02 17.74
N GLU A 600 -34.82 -4.26 19.06
CA GLU A 600 -33.95 -3.53 20.00
C GLU A 600 -32.46 -3.81 19.78
N THR A 601 -32.13 -4.96 19.20
CA THR A 601 -30.78 -5.37 18.78
C THR A 601 -30.66 -5.31 17.26
N PRO A 602 -29.44 -5.27 16.70
CA PRO A 602 -29.23 -5.35 15.26
C PRO A 602 -29.98 -6.53 14.65
N ALA A 603 -30.69 -6.28 13.54
CA ALA A 603 -31.34 -7.34 12.77
C ALA A 603 -30.39 -7.84 11.69
N CYS A 604 -30.43 -9.14 11.41
CA CYS A 604 -29.64 -9.77 10.37
C CYS A 604 -30.58 -10.47 9.39
N TRP A 605 -30.37 -10.26 8.11
CA TRP A 605 -31.14 -10.92 7.04
C TRP A 605 -30.22 -11.25 5.87
N MET A 606 -30.71 -12.08 4.96
CA MET A 606 -30.04 -12.37 3.71
C MET A 606 -30.94 -12.04 2.54
N TYR A 607 -30.35 -11.46 1.51
CA TYR A 607 -30.94 -11.42 0.17
C TYR A 607 -30.40 -12.59 -0.64
N VAL A 608 -31.28 -13.24 -1.36
CA VAL A 608 -30.94 -14.25 -2.36
C VAL A 608 -31.41 -13.71 -3.71
N TYR A 609 -30.45 -13.33 -4.54
CA TYR A 609 -30.69 -12.83 -5.89
C TYR A 609 -30.46 -13.96 -6.89
N LEU A 610 -31.50 -14.37 -7.59
CA LEU A 610 -31.37 -15.30 -8.72
C LEU A 610 -31.43 -14.52 -10.02
N ASN A 611 -30.32 -14.46 -10.75
CA ASN A 611 -30.28 -13.74 -12.01
C ASN A 611 -30.84 -14.61 -13.14
N THR A 612 -32.07 -14.31 -13.55
CA THR A 612 -32.80 -15.11 -14.54
C THR A 612 -32.30 -14.90 -15.96
N THR A 613 -31.73 -13.72 -16.26
CA THR A 613 -31.15 -13.39 -17.57
C THR A 613 -29.94 -14.27 -17.86
N LEU A 614 -29.04 -14.45 -16.89
CA LEU A 614 -27.82 -15.26 -17.07
C LEU A 614 -28.15 -16.72 -17.31
N MET A 615 -29.20 -17.23 -16.67
CA MET A 615 -29.67 -18.59 -16.89
C MET A 615 -30.26 -18.80 -18.28
N LYS A 616 -30.92 -17.77 -18.84
CA LYS A 616 -31.57 -17.84 -20.15
C LYS A 616 -30.58 -17.65 -21.31
N ASN A 617 -29.51 -16.89 -21.10
CA ASN A 617 -28.51 -16.65 -22.14
C ASN A 617 -27.52 -17.82 -22.22
N GLU A 618 -27.67 -18.68 -23.22
CA GLU A 618 -26.85 -19.90 -23.36
C GLU A 618 -25.34 -19.63 -23.45
N THR A 619 -24.91 -18.55 -24.12
CA THR A 619 -23.48 -18.19 -24.20
C THR A 619 -22.92 -17.87 -22.82
N LEU A 620 -23.65 -17.06 -22.05
CA LEU A 620 -23.20 -16.58 -20.75
C LEU A 620 -23.29 -17.70 -19.72
N LYS A 621 -24.36 -18.49 -19.75
CA LYS A 621 -24.51 -19.75 -19.00
C LYS A 621 -23.36 -20.72 -19.28
N GLN A 622 -22.96 -20.90 -20.53
CA GLN A 622 -21.81 -21.72 -20.89
C GLN A 622 -20.52 -21.14 -20.27
N TRP A 623 -20.33 -19.83 -20.33
CA TRP A 623 -19.19 -19.17 -19.67
C TRP A 623 -19.18 -19.36 -18.16
N ILE A 624 -20.33 -19.36 -17.46
CA ILE A 624 -20.35 -19.66 -16.01
C ILE A 624 -20.00 -21.11 -15.75
N THR A 625 -20.71 -22.01 -16.42
CA THR A 625 -20.66 -23.46 -16.14
C THR A 625 -19.36 -24.10 -16.59
N ASP A 626 -18.73 -23.54 -17.64
CA ASP A 626 -17.40 -23.91 -18.11
C ASP A 626 -16.54 -22.64 -18.28
N PRO A 627 -15.85 -22.20 -17.20
CA PRO A 627 -15.00 -21.00 -17.22
C PRO A 627 -13.91 -21.03 -18.28
N GLY A 628 -13.47 -22.21 -18.74
CA GLY A 628 -12.46 -22.36 -19.79
C GLY A 628 -12.91 -21.83 -21.15
N THR A 629 -14.23 -21.74 -21.37
CA THR A 629 -14.79 -21.23 -22.63
C THR A 629 -14.78 -19.70 -22.74
N ARG A 630 -14.47 -18.98 -21.64
CA ARG A 630 -14.48 -17.52 -21.63
C ARG A 630 -13.39 -16.92 -22.53
N PRO A 631 -13.65 -15.77 -23.16
CA PRO A 631 -12.62 -15.04 -23.91
C PRO A 631 -11.38 -14.70 -23.06
N SER A 632 -11.54 -14.43 -21.76
CA SER A 632 -10.43 -14.17 -20.84
C SER A 632 -9.56 -15.41 -20.59
N ALA A 633 -10.17 -16.59 -20.45
CA ALA A 633 -9.45 -17.86 -20.29
C ALA A 633 -8.59 -18.17 -21.52
N ARG A 634 -9.14 -17.96 -22.73
CA ARG A 634 -8.39 -18.11 -23.99
C ARG A 634 -7.17 -17.17 -24.06
N ARG A 635 -7.34 -15.89 -23.70
CA ARG A 635 -6.21 -14.94 -23.62
C ARG A 635 -5.14 -15.37 -22.62
N LYS A 636 -5.55 -15.92 -21.47
CA LYS A 636 -4.62 -16.46 -20.46
C LYS A 636 -3.85 -17.66 -21.01
N GLU A 637 -4.50 -18.57 -21.72
CA GLU A 637 -3.84 -19.69 -22.39
C GLU A 637 -2.87 -19.24 -23.49
N GLU A 638 -3.27 -18.25 -24.30
CA GLU A 638 -2.40 -17.63 -25.31
C GLU A 638 -1.15 -17.03 -24.67
N TRP A 639 -1.31 -16.30 -23.56
CA TRP A 639 -0.18 -15.79 -22.78
C TRP A 639 0.72 -16.93 -22.27
N GLN A 640 0.14 -18.01 -21.74
CA GLN A 640 0.92 -19.15 -21.26
C GLN A 640 1.72 -19.83 -22.37
N ARG A 641 1.15 -19.89 -23.59
CA ARG A 641 1.81 -20.43 -24.79
C ARG A 641 2.98 -19.58 -25.31
N LYS A 642 3.06 -18.29 -24.98
CA LYS A 642 4.19 -17.44 -25.38
C LYS A 642 5.51 -17.93 -24.77
N SER A 643 6.55 -17.90 -25.58
CA SER A 643 7.93 -18.18 -25.15
C SER A 643 8.42 -17.15 -24.12
N MET A 644 9.43 -17.51 -23.33
CA MET A 644 10.05 -16.56 -22.39
C MET A 644 10.59 -15.31 -23.09
N ILE A 645 11.09 -15.44 -24.32
CA ILE A 645 11.61 -14.31 -25.10
C ILE A 645 10.48 -13.34 -25.47
N GLU A 646 9.32 -13.85 -25.90
CA GLU A 646 8.17 -13.01 -26.22
C GLU A 646 7.63 -12.30 -24.98
N LYS A 647 7.49 -13.02 -23.86
CA LYS A 647 7.09 -12.44 -22.57
C LYS A 647 8.06 -11.34 -22.13
N CYS A 648 9.37 -11.59 -22.25
CA CYS A 648 10.39 -10.57 -21.95
C CYS A 648 10.32 -9.36 -22.90
N ARG A 649 10.04 -9.59 -24.19
CA ARG A 649 9.90 -8.51 -25.18
C ARG A 649 8.70 -7.62 -24.86
N GLU A 650 7.55 -8.20 -24.57
CA GLU A 650 6.34 -7.46 -24.21
C GLU A 650 6.53 -6.70 -22.90
N PHE A 651 7.10 -7.35 -21.87
CA PHE A 651 7.48 -6.67 -20.63
C PHE A 651 8.42 -5.49 -20.88
N ALA A 652 9.48 -5.67 -21.68
CA ALA A 652 10.42 -4.61 -21.99
C ALA A 652 9.77 -3.46 -22.78
N TYR A 653 8.87 -3.77 -23.70
CA TYR A 653 8.12 -2.79 -24.47
C TYR A 653 7.19 -1.97 -23.57
N GLU A 654 6.44 -2.60 -22.66
CA GLU A 654 5.61 -1.90 -21.68
C GLU A 654 6.45 -0.95 -20.82
N LYS A 655 7.61 -1.40 -20.32
CA LYS A 655 8.50 -0.52 -19.55
C LYS A 655 9.02 0.63 -20.41
N TYR A 656 9.45 0.36 -21.63
CA TYR A 656 9.88 1.40 -22.55
C TYR A 656 8.78 2.45 -22.77
N MET A 657 7.53 2.05 -22.97
CA MET A 657 6.41 2.96 -23.15
C MET A 657 6.18 3.85 -21.92
N VAL A 658 6.20 3.28 -20.71
CA VAL A 658 6.06 4.05 -19.46
C VAL A 658 7.18 5.11 -19.35
N PHE A 659 8.43 4.72 -19.59
CA PHE A 659 9.56 5.66 -19.54
C PHE A 659 9.50 6.71 -20.65
N SER A 660 9.09 6.34 -21.86
CA SER A 660 8.95 7.23 -23.01
C SER A 660 7.90 8.31 -22.74
N VAL A 661 6.68 7.91 -22.35
CA VAL A 661 5.59 8.83 -21.99
C VAL A 661 6.00 9.76 -20.85
N THR A 662 6.64 9.20 -19.81
CA THR A 662 7.13 9.98 -18.67
C THR A 662 8.13 11.06 -19.10
N PHE A 663 9.05 10.71 -20.01
CA PHE A 663 10.06 11.63 -20.53
C PHE A 663 9.43 12.76 -21.32
N TRP A 664 8.57 12.44 -22.29
CA TRP A 664 7.93 13.44 -23.15
C TRP A 664 7.01 14.38 -22.37
N ASN A 665 6.17 13.85 -21.48
CA ASN A 665 5.28 14.68 -20.65
C ASN A 665 6.09 15.65 -19.78
N SER A 666 7.18 15.18 -19.17
CA SER A 666 8.06 16.03 -18.37
C SER A 666 8.82 17.05 -19.23
N TYR A 667 9.26 16.67 -20.42
CA TYR A 667 9.92 17.57 -21.38
C TYR A 667 9.00 18.71 -21.79
N TYR A 668 7.77 18.43 -22.21
CA TYR A 668 6.80 19.46 -22.60
C TYR A 668 6.38 20.33 -21.42
N ALA A 669 6.13 19.75 -20.24
CA ALA A 669 5.78 20.53 -19.05
C ALA A 669 6.89 21.52 -18.63
N ILE A 670 8.15 21.07 -18.64
CA ILE A 670 9.30 21.93 -18.33
C ILE A 670 9.52 22.96 -19.44
N GLY A 671 9.35 22.54 -20.70
CA GLY A 671 9.42 23.40 -21.87
C GLY A 671 8.38 24.52 -21.84
N HIS A 672 7.15 24.21 -21.42
CA HIS A 672 6.07 25.17 -21.21
C HIS A 672 6.45 26.20 -20.14
N LEU A 673 6.96 25.74 -18.98
CA LEU A 673 7.40 26.64 -17.91
C LEU A 673 8.58 27.54 -18.30
N ALA A 674 9.55 27.01 -19.07
CA ALA A 674 10.78 27.73 -19.40
C ALA A 674 10.66 28.63 -20.64
N PHE A 675 9.88 28.20 -21.63
CA PHE A 675 9.87 28.79 -22.98
C PHE A 675 8.47 29.02 -23.55
N GLY A 676 7.40 28.67 -22.82
CA GLY A 676 6.02 28.76 -23.33
C GLY A 676 5.73 27.77 -24.46
N LEU A 677 6.44 26.63 -24.50
CA LEU A 677 6.17 25.56 -25.47
C LEU A 677 4.77 24.99 -25.24
N GLU A 678 3.94 25.03 -26.28
CA GLU A 678 2.63 24.37 -26.27
C GLU A 678 2.79 22.86 -26.43
N TYR A 679 1.92 22.11 -25.77
CA TYR A 679 1.83 20.67 -25.95
C TYR A 679 1.34 20.40 -27.38
N PRO A 680 1.94 19.46 -28.13
CA PRO A 680 1.39 19.09 -29.43
C PRO A 680 -0.03 18.59 -29.21
N GLU A 681 -1.03 19.29 -29.76
CA GLU A 681 -2.39 18.77 -29.81
C GLU A 681 -2.32 17.38 -30.47
N GLU A 682 -2.78 16.34 -29.78
CA GLU A 682 -2.98 15.05 -30.42
C GLU A 682 -4.06 15.28 -31.49
N ASP A 683 -3.69 15.14 -32.77
CA ASP A 683 -4.66 15.07 -33.86
C ASP A 683 -5.69 13.98 -33.47
N GLU A 684 -6.95 14.39 -33.26
CA GLU A 684 -8.08 13.47 -32.97
C GLU A 684 -8.31 12.46 -34.12
N ASP A 685 -7.57 12.56 -35.23
CA ASP A 685 -7.68 11.73 -36.44
C ASP A 685 -6.68 10.55 -36.51
N VAL A 686 -5.87 10.32 -35.49
CA VAL A 686 -5.14 9.04 -35.36
C VAL A 686 -6.01 8.09 -34.53
N GLU A 687 -6.93 7.39 -35.20
CA GLU A 687 -7.33 6.04 -34.79
C GLU A 687 -6.03 5.24 -34.65
N ILE A 688 -5.49 5.22 -33.43
CA ILE A 688 -4.59 4.17 -33.01
C ILE A 688 -5.43 2.91 -33.22
N GLN A 689 -5.17 2.19 -34.31
CA GLN A 689 -5.50 0.79 -34.38
C GLN A 689 -4.94 0.20 -33.09
N ASP A 690 -5.85 -0.09 -32.17
CA ASP A 690 -5.59 -0.66 -30.86
C ASP A 690 -5.18 -2.13 -31.07
N GLY A 691 -4.03 -2.28 -31.73
CA GLY A 691 -3.30 -3.50 -31.89
C GLY A 691 -2.48 -3.68 -30.63
N SER A 692 -3.06 -4.40 -29.68
CA SER A 692 -2.40 -5.03 -28.51
C SER A 692 -2.16 -4.21 -27.23
N VAL A 693 -3.03 -3.25 -26.91
CA VAL A 693 -3.30 -2.87 -25.51
C VAL A 693 -4.81 -2.96 -25.30
N PRO A 694 -5.37 -3.94 -24.59
CA PRO A 694 -6.82 -4.00 -24.46
C PRO A 694 -7.30 -2.85 -23.57
N GLN A 695 -7.83 -1.78 -24.18
CA GLN A 695 -8.85 -0.98 -23.53
C GLN A 695 -10.06 -1.89 -23.27
N GLU A 696 -10.39 -2.06 -21.99
CA GLU A 696 -11.63 -2.70 -21.53
C GLU A 696 -12.81 -1.89 -22.06
N THR A 697 -13.40 -2.34 -23.16
CA THR A 697 -14.76 -1.98 -23.52
C THR A 697 -15.68 -2.64 -22.50
N GLU A 698 -16.23 -1.83 -21.60
CA GLU A 698 -17.33 -2.17 -20.69
C GLU A 698 -18.61 -2.44 -21.50
N ALA A 699 -18.68 -3.59 -22.14
CA ALA A 699 -19.91 -4.22 -22.61
C ALA A 699 -19.63 -5.73 -22.77
N ASN A 700 -20.27 -6.54 -21.92
CA ASN A 700 -20.15 -8.01 -21.83
C ASN A 700 -19.10 -8.59 -20.85
N SER A 701 -18.95 -7.98 -19.69
CA SER A 701 -18.34 -8.61 -18.50
C SER A 701 -19.33 -8.76 -17.34
N HIS A 702 -20.62 -8.91 -17.63
CA HIS A 702 -21.49 -9.59 -16.69
C HIS A 702 -21.45 -11.06 -17.01
N ILE A 703 -21.42 -11.89 -15.97
CA ILE A 703 -21.52 -13.36 -16.00
C ILE A 703 -20.17 -14.09 -15.88
N SER A 704 -19.53 -13.98 -14.72
CA SER A 704 -19.65 -14.98 -13.66
C SER A 704 -18.64 -14.69 -12.55
N SER A 705 -19.15 -14.49 -11.35
CA SER A 705 -18.39 -14.56 -10.11
C SER A 705 -19.13 -15.46 -9.13
N SER A 706 -18.74 -16.72 -9.04
CA SER A 706 -18.85 -17.46 -7.80
C SER A 706 -17.70 -18.46 -7.75
N GLN A 707 -16.96 -18.43 -6.65
CA GLN A 707 -15.76 -19.23 -6.36
C GLN A 707 -14.44 -18.80 -7.01
N GLU A 708 -14.02 -17.54 -6.90
CA GLU A 708 -12.58 -17.23 -6.99
C GLU A 708 -12.17 -15.83 -6.45
N ASP A 709 -12.80 -15.29 -5.41
CA ASP A 709 -12.35 -14.01 -4.84
C ASP A 709 -12.34 -13.95 -3.31
N SER A 710 -11.22 -14.42 -2.82
CA SER A 710 -10.50 -13.96 -1.65
C SER A 710 -9.07 -14.39 -2.00
N ALA A 711 -7.95 -13.74 -1.77
CA ALA A 711 -7.64 -12.63 -0.93
C ALA A 711 -6.72 -11.66 -1.67
N ALA A 712 -6.28 -10.68 -0.88
CA ALA A 712 -5.70 -9.42 -1.25
C ALA A 712 -6.78 -8.36 -1.37
N SER A 713 -6.66 -7.35 -0.51
CA SER A 713 -7.14 -6.02 -0.86
C SER A 713 -6.59 -5.66 -2.24
N GLY A 714 -7.42 -5.80 -3.27
CA GLY A 714 -7.10 -5.51 -4.66
C GLY A 714 -7.58 -6.56 -5.66
N SER A 715 -8.87 -6.89 -5.69
CA SER A 715 -9.56 -7.33 -6.91
C SER A 715 -11.02 -6.91 -6.88
N ASP A 716 -11.43 -6.32 -8.01
CA ASP A 716 -12.70 -5.64 -8.25
C ASP A 716 -13.87 -6.64 -8.37
N GLY A 717 -14.94 -6.37 -7.62
CA GLY A 717 -16.25 -7.01 -7.77
C GLY A 717 -17.34 -6.01 -7.43
N SER A 718 -17.67 -5.14 -8.38
CA SER A 718 -18.78 -4.17 -8.28
C SER A 718 -20.09 -4.85 -8.68
N VAL A 719 -20.99 -5.03 -7.72
CA VAL A 719 -22.41 -5.24 -8.02
C VAL A 719 -22.99 -3.89 -8.41
N GLN A 720 -23.37 -3.78 -9.68
CA GLN A 720 -24.19 -2.69 -10.19
C GLN A 720 -25.50 -2.60 -9.37
N SER A 721 -25.78 -1.43 -8.82
CA SER A 721 -27.17 -1.04 -8.63
C SER A 721 -27.72 -0.69 -10.02
N GLN A 722 -28.36 -1.66 -10.67
CA GLN A 722 -29.34 -1.33 -11.70
C GLN A 722 -30.45 -0.56 -10.98
N ASN A 723 -30.53 0.75 -11.16
CA ASN A 723 -31.79 1.45 -11.07
C ASN A 723 -31.82 2.72 -11.92
N SER A 724 -32.90 2.82 -12.71
CA SER A 724 -33.31 3.87 -13.66
C SER A 724 -32.38 4.23 -14.82
N ASP A 725 -32.33 3.36 -15.84
CA ASP A 725 -32.12 3.78 -17.23
C ASP A 725 -33.41 4.47 -17.75
N THR A 726 -33.60 5.71 -17.33
CA THR A 726 -34.38 6.74 -18.02
C THR A 726 -33.75 8.08 -17.66
N ASN A 727 -32.53 8.33 -18.15
CA ASN A 727 -31.93 9.66 -18.29
C ASN A 727 -30.63 9.68 -19.12
N GLN A 728 -30.29 8.58 -19.82
CA GLN A 728 -29.12 8.54 -20.73
C GLN A 728 -29.30 9.42 -21.99
N ASP A 729 -30.52 9.80 -22.35
CA ASP A 729 -30.77 10.66 -23.51
C ASP A 729 -30.58 12.18 -23.24
N ALA A 730 -30.31 12.61 -22.01
CA ALA A 730 -30.11 14.03 -21.71
C ALA A 730 -28.67 14.51 -21.95
N ASN A 731 -27.65 13.69 -21.64
CA ASN A 731 -26.24 14.10 -21.76
C ASN A 731 -25.62 13.86 -23.14
N GLN A 732 -26.10 12.91 -23.93
CA GLN A 732 -25.64 12.75 -25.33
C GLN A 732 -26.24 13.80 -26.27
N THR A 733 -27.43 14.31 -25.95
CA THR A 733 -28.08 15.35 -26.76
C THR A 733 -27.44 16.73 -26.52
N GLU A 734 -27.00 17.06 -25.30
CA GLU A 734 -26.31 18.35 -25.02
C GLU A 734 -24.89 18.43 -25.61
N ALA A 735 -24.12 17.34 -25.62
CA ALA A 735 -22.78 17.32 -26.24
C ALA A 735 -22.83 17.53 -27.77
N SER A 736 -23.85 16.96 -28.44
CA SER A 736 -24.02 17.14 -29.89
C SER A 736 -24.54 18.53 -30.29
N ILE A 737 -25.29 19.19 -29.39
CA ILE A 737 -25.81 20.56 -29.60
C ILE A 737 -24.70 21.61 -29.34
N LEU A 738 -23.77 21.34 -28.41
CA LEU A 738 -22.62 22.22 -28.12
C LEU A 738 -21.52 22.20 -29.20
N GLN A 739 -21.37 21.10 -29.95
CA GLN A 739 -20.44 21.06 -31.10
C GLN A 739 -21.01 21.75 -32.35
N LYS A 740 -22.33 21.74 -32.54
CA LYS A 740 -22.98 22.44 -33.67
C LYS A 740 -23.04 23.96 -33.48
N SER A 741 -23.25 24.46 -32.26
CA SER A 741 -23.30 25.91 -32.01
C SER A 741 -21.94 26.61 -32.11
N ARG A 742 -20.83 25.92 -31.81
CA ARG A 742 -19.47 26.46 -31.99
C ARG A 742 -19.02 26.55 -33.45
N HIS A 743 -19.62 25.77 -34.35
CA HIS A 743 -19.29 25.81 -35.79
C HIS A 743 -20.09 26.87 -36.55
N GLU A 744 -21.29 27.24 -36.10
CA GLU A 744 -22.11 28.27 -36.75
C GLU A 744 -21.76 29.71 -36.32
N GLU A 745 -21.01 29.92 -35.23
CA GLU A 745 -20.63 31.26 -34.74
C GLU A 745 -19.29 31.79 -35.28
N LYS A 746 -18.58 31.02 -36.12
CA LYS A 746 -17.31 31.43 -36.77
C LYS A 746 -17.42 31.83 -38.25
N GLU A 747 -18.61 31.73 -38.85
CA GLU A 747 -18.86 32.21 -40.21
C GLU A 747 -19.95 33.29 -40.21
N THR A 748 -19.65 34.51 -39.75
CA THR A 748 -20.25 35.77 -40.25
C THR A 748 -19.73 36.98 -39.49
N LEU A 749 -18.70 37.64 -40.03
CA LEU A 749 -18.44 39.05 -39.76
C LEU A 749 -17.77 39.68 -41.00
N PRO A 750 -18.44 40.59 -41.74
CA PRO A 750 -17.81 41.30 -42.83
C PRO A 750 -17.05 42.53 -42.31
N ASN A 751 -15.90 42.75 -42.94
CA ASN A 751 -15.11 43.98 -42.91
C ASN A 751 -15.98 45.25 -42.97
N SER A 752 -15.82 46.15 -42.00
CA SER A 752 -15.90 47.59 -42.28
C SER A 752 -15.01 48.40 -41.35
N LYS A 753 -14.29 49.33 -42.00
CA LYS A 753 -13.30 50.26 -41.47
C LYS A 753 -13.91 51.37 -40.58
N LYS A 754 -13.01 51.98 -39.81
CA LYS A 754 -12.82 53.43 -39.57
C LYS A 754 -13.51 54.10 -38.38
N GLU A 755 -12.63 54.79 -37.65
CA GLU A 755 -12.73 56.10 -36.99
C GLU A 755 -13.04 56.14 -35.48
N LEU A 756 -12.05 56.75 -34.80
CA LEU A 756 -11.91 57.24 -33.42
C LEU A 756 -11.55 56.26 -32.30
#